data_AF-A0A1Y1XSP7-F1
#
_entry.id   AF-A0A1Y1XSP7-F1
#
_cell.length_a   1.000
_cell.length_b   1.000
_cell.length_c   1.000
_cell.angle_alpha   90.00
_cell.angle_beta   90.00
_cell.angle_gamma   90.00
#
_symmetry.space_group_name_H-M   'P 1'
#
loop_
_entity.id
_entity.type
_entity.pdbx_description
1 polymer ?
#
loop_
_entity_poly.entity_id
_entity_poly.type
_entity_poly.pdbx_seq_one_letter_code
_entity_poly.pdbx_strand_id
1 'polypeptide(L)'
;SLWLTSVPEEIIETLSDKERNRQIAIFEIIYTEEEYLRDLKLYDTLFIEPLHAARVFNCDKTENFVQDVFVNYRELQQIHEETIAILKERQSMNAIIEIIGDVILQFIERFEPYVLFSTGSVNSGRVLKNERAHSSALDGFLEECQKKPEARKLPLESFLSRPNSRIARYPLLLDRVLKYTPEDNVDREILSNAINSIKAFLTRLNEETGREENRLKLQEIRDKIEFKTDDCMDLRLDDEDRQLIREGLLKRSIGQSLRLILFDHVLFLAKDKKAANHQPQHQPIPLELLTLQAHSDSSIATGEESTKNSHSFTITNLSKCGGSFTLIASTFAERKQWMDKIQEQKAKRMYKQPRIFEIARVSDHGFVPEKTASCTCAYCKRKIAVGTKDGLFSGFEGDPASFRKVLDHPRIQQVETLQEIGMVIVLQDKLLLTYSIDVLDNPESCANRQGQKLASQVSYFGTGRCDGQLLVVLMKLKGLKSFFKVLEPVSLRENPKIKGKLLCQRNGFALRLFKEFYIGAESYSVQFLTKKLYVVCPKGFEIINLEALHLNKSIPDLSDEAQFGFINRREECRPLAMFPLDTEEFLLCYNVEFAFHLDKLGRRTRPNLLIEWEGRPNSVALHGQYIIAFGNFFMEIRHAESGELIQVINGCNLQYLNPGTHKDSVYFRMESLRNHEHYLFRLITSTSTQGETSLTAESLYKSTGA
;
A
#
# COMPACT_ATOMS: atom_id res chain seq x y z
N SER A 1 59.42 19.53 4.88
CA SER A 1 58.26 18.91 5.56
C SER A 1 58.69 18.57 6.97
N LEU A 2 57.80 18.64 7.97
CA LEU A 2 58.12 18.44 9.40
C LEU A 2 58.77 17.09 9.74
N TRP A 3 58.55 16.06 8.91
CA TRP A 3 59.20 14.75 9.07
C TRP A 3 60.71 14.76 8.74
N LEU A 4 61.11 15.49 7.68
CA LEU A 4 62.53 15.60 7.29
C LEU A 4 63.37 16.30 8.37
N THR A 5 62.73 17.07 9.25
CA THR A 5 63.38 17.74 10.39
C THR A 5 63.36 16.92 11.68
N SER A 6 62.62 15.80 11.74
CA SER A 6 62.49 14.96 12.93
C SER A 6 63.32 13.68 12.90
N VAL A 7 63.99 13.39 11.78
CA VAL A 7 64.77 12.16 11.54
C VAL A 7 66.22 12.54 11.19
N PRO A 8 67.25 11.82 11.68
CA PRO A 8 68.65 12.08 11.33
C PRO A 8 68.91 12.08 9.81
N GLU A 9 69.73 13.01 9.32
CA GLU A 9 70.05 13.17 7.89
C GLU A 9 70.60 11.88 7.26
N GLU A 10 71.39 11.11 8.03
CA GLU A 10 71.96 9.81 7.64
C GLU A 10 70.89 8.79 7.20
N ILE A 11 69.71 8.79 7.84
CA ILE A 11 68.61 7.89 7.50
C ILE A 11 67.86 8.40 6.26
N ILE A 12 67.71 9.72 6.12
CA ILE A 12 67.01 10.34 4.99
C ILE A 12 67.76 10.09 3.67
N GLU A 13 69.09 10.14 3.70
CA GLU A 13 69.94 9.89 2.54
C GLU A 13 69.87 8.43 2.04
N THR A 14 69.61 7.47 2.94
CA THR A 14 69.49 6.05 2.58
C THR A 14 68.15 5.65 1.93
N LEU A 15 67.13 6.50 2.03
CA LEU A 15 65.76 6.19 1.56
C LEU A 15 65.52 6.61 0.11
N SER A 16 64.76 5.80 -0.62
CA SER A 16 64.27 6.16 -1.96
C SER A 16 63.25 7.32 -1.89
N ASP A 17 63.10 8.10 -2.96
CA ASP A 17 62.12 9.19 -3.01
C ASP A 17 60.67 8.69 -2.80
N LYS A 18 60.38 7.47 -3.23
CA LYS A 18 59.06 6.85 -3.03
C LYS A 18 58.82 6.57 -1.54
N GLU A 19 59.82 6.02 -0.84
CA GLU A 19 59.73 5.75 0.60
C GLU A 19 59.70 7.03 1.44
N ARG A 20 60.48 8.06 1.07
CA ARG A 20 60.39 9.38 1.71
C ARG A 20 58.98 9.96 1.62
N ASN A 21 58.34 9.87 0.46
CA ASN A 21 56.97 10.34 0.27
C ASN A 21 55.94 9.51 1.05
N ARG A 22 56.17 8.19 1.20
CA ARG A 22 55.36 7.31 2.05
C ARG A 22 55.45 7.71 3.52
N GLN A 23 56.67 7.89 4.05
CA GLN A 23 56.87 8.31 5.45
C GLN A 23 56.32 9.72 5.72
N ILE A 24 56.42 10.65 4.76
CA ILE A 24 55.76 11.96 4.86
C ILE A 24 54.23 11.82 4.95
N ALA A 25 53.62 10.93 4.16
CA ALA A 25 52.17 10.69 4.21
C ALA A 25 51.74 10.03 5.54
N ILE A 26 52.53 9.09 6.06
CA ILE A 26 52.29 8.49 7.39
C ILE A 26 52.41 9.55 8.50
N PHE A 27 53.46 10.38 8.44
CA PHE A 27 53.64 11.47 9.39
C PHE A 27 52.48 12.48 9.34
N GLU A 28 51.97 12.79 8.15
CA GLU A 28 50.79 13.66 7.99
C GLU A 28 49.56 13.08 8.71
N ILE A 29 49.35 11.76 8.67
CA ILE A 29 48.26 11.12 9.42
C ILE A 29 48.42 11.40 10.92
N ILE A 30 49.59 11.06 11.49
CA ILE A 30 49.86 11.21 12.92
C ILE A 30 49.74 12.67 13.36
N TYR A 31 50.40 13.58 12.63
CA TYR A 31 50.41 15.01 12.94
C TYR A 31 49.01 15.62 12.87
N THR A 32 48.24 15.29 11.83
CA THR A 32 46.87 15.81 11.70
C THR A 32 45.90 15.16 12.69
N GLU A 33 46.20 13.97 13.20
CA GLU A 33 45.42 13.34 14.28
C GLU A 33 45.64 14.07 15.61
N GLU A 34 46.87 14.47 15.91
CA GLU A 34 47.15 15.29 17.08
C GLU A 34 46.48 16.67 17.01
N GLU A 35 46.48 17.31 15.84
CA GLU A 35 45.74 18.55 15.63
C GLU A 35 44.25 18.36 15.87
N TYR A 36 43.68 17.25 15.35
CA TYR A 36 42.27 16.93 15.54
C TYR A 36 41.93 16.61 17.01
N LEU A 37 42.75 15.84 17.73
CA LEU A 37 42.53 15.57 19.16
C LEU A 37 42.66 16.85 20.00
N ARG A 38 43.64 17.71 19.72
CA ARG A 38 43.74 19.03 20.37
C ARG A 38 42.46 19.84 20.16
N ASP A 39 41.95 19.81 18.93
CA ASP A 39 40.73 20.48 18.54
C ASP A 39 39.46 19.90 19.21
N LEU A 40 39.42 18.60 19.47
CA LEU A 40 38.37 17.97 20.27
C LEU A 40 38.46 18.33 21.76
N LYS A 41 39.67 18.40 22.32
CA LYS A 41 39.90 18.80 23.72
C LYS A 41 39.49 20.24 24.00
N LEU A 42 39.44 21.09 22.97
CA LEU A 42 38.88 22.44 23.10
C LEU A 42 37.38 22.44 23.45
N TYR A 43 36.62 21.35 23.25
CA TYR A 43 35.21 21.30 23.63
C TYR A 43 35.05 21.57 25.13
N ASP A 44 35.87 20.93 25.95
CA ASP A 44 35.89 21.10 27.40
C ASP A 44 36.32 22.52 27.77
N THR A 45 37.51 22.94 27.35
CA THR A 45 38.15 24.17 27.86
C THR A 45 37.59 25.46 27.25
N LEU A 46 37.09 25.41 26.01
CA LEU A 46 36.62 26.58 25.28
C LEU A 46 35.12 26.83 25.48
N PHE A 47 34.32 25.76 25.60
CA PHE A 47 32.86 25.85 25.61
C PHE A 47 32.23 25.30 26.88
N ILE A 48 32.50 24.05 27.27
CA ILE A 48 31.75 23.37 28.34
C ILE A 48 32.12 23.91 29.73
N GLU A 49 33.40 23.92 30.12
CA GLU A 49 33.83 24.46 31.41
C GLU A 49 33.44 25.95 31.57
N PRO A 50 33.64 26.82 30.56
CA PRO A 50 33.16 28.20 30.63
C PRO A 50 31.65 28.33 30.71
N LEU A 51 30.87 27.42 30.10
CA LEU A 51 29.41 27.44 30.18
C LEU A 51 28.93 27.16 31.61
N HIS A 52 29.53 26.19 32.30
CA HIS A 52 29.26 25.94 33.72
C HIS A 52 29.66 27.12 34.61
N ALA A 53 30.82 27.73 34.34
CA ALA A 53 31.32 28.87 35.11
C ALA A 53 30.45 30.13 34.93
N ALA A 54 30.01 30.40 33.70
CA ALA A 54 29.20 31.56 33.35
C ALA A 54 27.74 31.46 33.85
N ARG A 55 27.27 30.25 34.21
CA ARG A 55 25.90 29.98 34.67
C ARG A 55 24.84 30.56 33.72
N VAL A 56 25.06 30.39 32.42
CA VAL A 56 24.12 30.83 31.37
C VAL A 56 22.76 30.17 31.56
N PHE A 57 22.74 28.93 32.03
CA PHE A 57 21.55 28.21 32.46
C PHE A 57 21.65 27.76 33.92
N ASN A 58 20.55 27.23 34.47
CA ASN A 58 20.61 26.47 35.72
C ASN A 58 21.38 25.15 35.50
N CYS A 59 21.83 24.51 36.59
CA CYS A 59 22.68 23.32 36.50
C CYS A 59 22.05 22.22 35.62
N ASP A 60 20.78 21.87 35.87
CA ASP A 60 20.11 20.80 35.15
C ASP A 60 19.95 21.08 33.64
N LYS A 61 19.62 22.32 33.26
CA LYS A 61 19.52 22.69 31.83
C LYS A 61 20.90 22.77 31.17
N THR A 62 21.94 23.17 31.90
CA THR A 62 23.31 23.14 31.37
C THR A 62 23.72 21.71 31.02
N GLU A 63 23.49 20.74 31.91
CA GLU A 63 23.83 19.33 31.64
C GLU A 63 23.05 18.77 30.43
N ASN A 64 21.74 19.02 30.37
CA ASN A 64 20.93 18.60 29.23
C ASN A 64 21.41 19.25 27.91
N PHE A 65 21.74 20.54 27.93
CA PHE A 65 22.28 21.24 26.77
C PHE A 65 23.63 20.65 26.33
N VAL A 66 24.52 20.36 27.29
CA VAL A 66 25.82 19.75 26.99
C VAL A 66 25.63 18.37 26.36
N GLN A 67 24.74 17.54 26.92
CA GLN A 67 24.43 16.22 26.39
C GLN A 67 23.82 16.29 24.98
N ASP A 68 22.86 17.18 24.75
CA ASP A 68 22.17 17.30 23.45
C ASP A 68 23.07 17.91 22.35
N VAL A 69 23.98 18.83 22.70
CA VAL A 69 24.80 19.56 21.73
C VAL A 69 26.16 18.91 21.46
N PHE A 70 26.80 18.34 22.49
CA PHE A 70 28.13 17.75 22.36
C PHE A 70 28.10 16.21 22.31
N VAL A 71 26.94 15.58 22.56
CA VAL A 71 26.71 14.14 22.39
C VAL A 71 27.76 13.32 23.15
N ASN A 72 28.46 12.38 22.49
CA ASN A 72 29.46 11.49 23.06
C ASN A 72 30.90 11.87 22.65
N TYR A 73 31.20 13.17 22.50
CA TYR A 73 32.54 13.63 22.07
C TYR A 73 33.71 13.10 22.92
N ARG A 74 33.49 12.79 24.21
CA ARG A 74 34.52 12.23 25.11
C ARG A 74 34.94 10.81 24.73
N GLU A 75 34.01 10.00 24.24
CA GLU A 75 34.34 8.67 23.69
C GLU A 75 35.23 8.81 22.46
N LEU A 76 34.94 9.79 21.60
CA LEU A 76 35.80 10.11 20.46
C LEU A 76 37.20 10.55 20.94
N GLN A 77 37.29 11.50 21.88
CA GLN A 77 38.57 11.93 22.45
C GLN A 77 39.41 10.74 22.94
N GLN A 78 38.80 9.83 23.70
CA GLN A 78 39.47 8.65 24.23
C GLN A 78 40.00 7.74 23.10
N ILE A 79 39.17 7.44 22.10
CA ILE A 79 39.58 6.57 21.00
C ILE A 79 40.78 7.18 20.25
N HIS A 80 40.76 8.49 20.00
CA HIS A 80 41.85 9.17 19.31
C HIS A 80 43.12 9.24 20.15
N GLU A 81 43.01 9.48 21.45
CA GLU A 81 44.14 9.52 22.37
C GLU A 81 44.87 8.17 22.44
N GLU A 82 44.14 7.07 22.57
CA GLU A 82 44.70 5.72 22.56
C GLU A 82 45.36 5.37 21.22
N THR A 83 44.74 5.76 20.09
CA THR A 83 45.28 5.48 18.76
C THR A 83 46.56 6.28 18.49
N ILE A 84 46.59 7.56 18.86
CA ILE A 84 47.78 8.40 18.77
C ILE A 84 48.91 7.82 19.63
N ALA A 85 48.63 7.30 20.83
CA ALA A 85 49.65 6.70 21.68
C ALA A 85 50.33 5.50 20.98
N ILE A 86 49.55 4.61 20.37
CA ILE A 86 50.06 3.46 19.60
C ILE A 86 50.90 3.92 18.39
N LEU A 87 50.43 4.95 17.68
CA LEU A 87 51.13 5.51 16.52
C LEU A 87 52.47 6.14 16.91
N LYS A 88 52.50 6.89 18.02
CA LYS A 88 53.71 7.51 18.54
C LYS A 88 54.72 6.50 19.07
N GLU A 89 54.25 5.50 19.79
CA GLU A 89 55.11 4.42 20.28
C GLU A 89 55.83 3.77 19.11
N ARG A 90 55.10 3.43 18.04
CA ARG A 90 55.69 2.84 16.82
C ARG A 90 56.67 3.76 16.12
N GLN A 91 56.36 5.06 16.05
CA GLN A 91 57.27 6.07 15.50
C GLN A 91 58.54 6.26 16.35
N SER A 92 58.47 6.07 17.66
CA SER A 92 59.61 6.18 18.58
C SER A 92 60.52 4.96 18.54
N MET A 93 59.95 3.78 18.31
CA MET A 93 60.68 2.52 18.25
C MET A 93 61.43 2.35 16.93
N ASN A 94 60.86 2.86 15.83
CA ASN A 94 61.46 2.78 14.49
C ASN A 94 61.33 4.12 13.76
N ALA A 95 62.45 4.66 13.27
CA ALA A 95 62.46 5.89 12.47
C ALA A 95 61.72 5.75 11.12
N ILE A 96 61.60 4.52 10.61
CA ILE A 96 60.87 4.17 9.40
C ILE A 96 59.74 3.22 9.80
N ILE A 97 58.50 3.59 9.49
CA ILE A 97 57.34 2.75 9.77
C ILE A 97 57.13 1.79 8.59
N GLU A 98 57.33 0.49 8.83
CA GLU A 98 57.19 -0.55 7.79
C GLU A 98 55.75 -0.94 7.51
N ILE A 99 54.90 -0.96 8.54
CA ILE A 99 53.47 -1.32 8.46
C ILE A 99 52.68 -0.34 9.32
N ILE A 100 51.67 0.30 8.73
CA ILE A 100 50.76 1.22 9.42
C ILE A 100 49.30 0.75 9.33
N GLY A 101 48.97 -0.05 8.31
CA GLY A 101 47.62 -0.52 8.05
C GLY A 101 47.05 -1.38 9.18
N ASP A 102 47.87 -2.09 9.94
CA ASP A 102 47.47 -2.91 11.09
C ASP A 102 46.86 -2.06 12.20
N VAL A 103 47.52 -0.95 12.55
CA VAL A 103 47.03 0.03 13.53
C VAL A 103 45.72 0.65 13.05
N ILE A 104 45.64 0.97 11.76
CA ILE A 104 44.43 1.57 11.17
C ILE A 104 43.27 0.58 11.18
N LEU A 105 43.49 -0.70 10.88
CA LEU A 105 42.44 -1.72 10.97
C LEU A 105 41.91 -1.86 12.41
N GLN A 106 42.81 -1.92 13.40
CA GLN A 106 42.42 -1.94 14.81
C GLN A 106 41.63 -0.68 15.21
N PHE A 107 42.00 0.48 14.67
CA PHE A 107 41.31 1.73 14.91
C PHE A 107 39.88 1.74 14.31
N ILE A 108 39.70 1.20 13.10
CA ILE A 108 38.39 1.09 12.42
C ILE A 108 37.39 0.26 13.22
N GLU A 109 37.84 -0.81 13.88
CA GLU A 109 36.97 -1.65 14.72
C GLU A 109 36.30 -0.88 15.86
N ARG A 110 36.83 0.30 16.21
CA ARG A 110 36.34 1.16 17.29
C ARG A 110 35.59 2.38 16.77
N PHE A 111 35.14 2.39 15.51
CA PHE A 111 34.43 3.53 14.92
C PHE A 111 32.98 3.67 15.39
N GLU A 112 32.40 2.71 16.11
CA GLU A 112 30.98 2.74 16.49
C GLU A 112 30.54 4.03 17.21
N PRO A 113 31.34 4.66 18.09
CA PRO A 113 30.99 5.95 18.71
C PRO A 113 30.77 7.10 17.71
N TYR A 114 31.30 7.02 16.48
CA TYR A 114 30.96 7.97 15.43
C TYR A 114 29.51 7.84 14.98
N VAL A 115 28.91 6.65 15.02
CA VAL A 115 27.49 6.47 14.70
C VAL A 115 26.63 7.27 15.67
N LEU A 116 26.86 7.10 16.97
CA LEU A 116 26.15 7.85 18.02
C LEU A 116 26.39 9.36 17.90
N PHE A 117 27.63 9.77 17.63
CA PHE A 117 27.95 11.18 17.45
C PHE A 117 27.23 11.79 16.25
N SER A 118 27.29 11.14 15.09
CA SER A 118 26.71 11.67 13.84
C SER A 118 25.19 11.71 13.88
N THR A 119 24.52 10.69 14.45
CA THR A 119 23.05 10.70 14.62
C THR A 119 22.62 11.74 15.65
N GLY A 120 23.28 11.80 16.81
CA GLY A 120 23.01 12.80 17.84
C GLY A 120 23.23 14.24 17.35
N SER A 121 24.26 14.45 16.52
CA SER A 121 24.60 15.75 15.92
C SER A 121 23.47 16.33 15.07
N VAL A 122 22.60 15.48 14.52
CA VAL A 122 21.41 15.94 13.78
C VAL A 122 20.49 16.74 14.69
N ASN A 123 20.28 16.30 15.93
CA ASN A 123 19.49 17.02 16.93
C ASN A 123 20.27 18.21 17.51
N SER A 124 21.58 18.11 17.68
CA SER A 124 22.44 19.16 18.24
C SER A 124 22.28 20.50 17.51
N GLY A 125 22.27 20.50 16.18
CA GLY A 125 22.09 21.72 15.38
C GLY A 125 20.72 22.37 15.61
N ARG A 126 19.67 21.57 15.81
CA ARG A 126 18.30 22.03 16.09
C ARG A 126 18.21 22.65 17.49
N VAL A 127 18.74 21.96 18.50
CA VAL A 127 18.76 22.43 19.90
C VAL A 127 19.55 23.73 20.00
N LEU A 128 20.74 23.80 19.41
CA LEU A 128 21.58 25.00 19.43
C LEU A 128 20.88 26.20 18.78
N LYS A 129 20.25 26.01 17.61
CA LYS A 129 19.51 27.07 16.92
C LYS A 129 18.30 27.53 17.73
N ASN A 130 17.57 26.60 18.35
CA ASN A 130 16.39 26.93 19.16
C ASN A 130 16.78 27.71 20.42
N GLU A 131 17.80 27.26 21.14
CA GLU A 131 18.26 27.92 22.37
C GLU A 131 18.87 29.30 22.09
N ARG A 132 19.65 29.46 21.01
CA ARG A 132 20.16 30.79 20.59
C ARG A 132 19.04 31.77 20.27
N ALA A 133 17.94 31.30 19.66
CA ALA A 133 16.79 32.15 19.35
C ALA A 133 16.02 32.61 20.60
N HIS A 134 16.05 31.83 21.68
CA HIS A 134 15.29 32.10 22.92
C HIS A 134 16.14 32.65 24.07
N SER A 135 17.47 32.54 24.00
CA SER A 135 18.41 32.97 25.04
C SER A 135 19.49 33.88 24.48
N SER A 136 19.32 35.19 24.67
CA SER A 136 20.34 36.19 24.34
C SER A 136 21.62 36.02 25.17
N ALA A 137 21.52 35.44 26.37
CA ALA A 137 22.66 35.14 27.23
C ALA A 137 23.55 34.04 26.61
N LEU A 138 22.95 33.00 26.02
CA LEU A 138 23.70 31.97 25.30
C LEU A 138 24.38 32.55 24.07
N ASP A 139 23.66 33.37 23.30
CA ASP A 139 24.20 33.95 22.06
C ASP A 139 25.42 34.85 22.36
N GLY A 140 25.32 35.73 23.36
CA GLY A 140 26.44 36.55 23.81
C GLY A 140 27.62 35.73 24.35
N PHE A 141 27.35 34.66 25.12
CA PHE A 141 28.39 33.75 25.60
C PHE A 141 29.15 33.07 24.45
N LEU A 142 28.45 32.59 23.43
CA LEU A 142 29.07 31.95 22.26
C LEU A 142 29.92 32.93 21.45
N GLU A 143 29.46 34.19 21.30
CA GLU A 143 30.25 35.26 20.69
C GLU A 143 31.52 35.58 21.48
N GLU A 144 31.47 35.55 22.81
CA GLU A 144 32.65 35.72 23.67
C GLU A 144 33.64 34.55 23.51
N CYS A 145 33.14 33.32 23.47
CA CYS A 145 33.96 32.14 23.22
C CYS A 145 34.66 32.24 21.85
N GLN A 146 33.96 32.72 20.81
CA GLN A 146 34.51 32.90 19.46
C GLN A 146 35.65 33.94 19.39
N LYS A 147 35.68 34.91 20.31
CA LYS A 147 36.75 35.93 20.37
C LYS A 147 38.06 35.40 20.96
N LYS A 148 38.02 34.29 21.70
CA LYS A 148 39.23 33.67 22.27
C LYS A 148 40.18 33.20 21.14
N PRO A 149 41.50 33.35 21.29
CA PRO A 149 42.47 33.01 20.24
C PRO A 149 42.41 31.53 19.82
N GLU A 150 42.15 30.63 20.76
CA GLU A 150 42.01 29.19 20.56
C GLU A 150 40.82 28.85 19.63
N ALA A 151 39.77 29.68 19.63
CA ALA A 151 38.60 29.51 18.78
C ALA A 151 38.92 29.78 17.29
N ARG A 152 40.03 30.46 16.98
CA ARG A 152 40.42 30.86 15.61
C ARG A 152 39.30 31.61 14.87
N LYS A 153 38.49 32.38 15.59
CA LYS A 153 37.28 33.07 15.10
C LYS A 153 36.22 32.15 14.47
N LEU A 154 36.28 30.84 14.72
CA LEU A 154 35.31 29.88 14.24
C LEU A 154 34.14 29.76 15.24
N PRO A 155 32.89 29.67 14.76
CA PRO A 155 31.74 29.46 15.62
C PRO A 155 31.66 28.00 16.09
N LEU A 156 30.88 27.72 17.15
CA LEU A 156 30.73 26.39 17.74
C LEU A 156 30.33 25.33 16.70
N GLU A 157 29.45 25.66 15.76
CA GLU A 157 28.99 24.77 14.69
C GLU A 157 30.16 24.24 13.83
N SER A 158 31.20 25.07 13.63
CA SER A 158 32.41 24.65 12.93
C SER A 158 33.15 23.55 13.70
N PHE A 159 33.21 23.65 15.02
CA PHE A 159 33.82 22.65 15.89
C PHE A 159 33.01 21.34 15.88
N LEU A 160 31.68 21.41 16.03
CA LEU A 160 30.78 20.24 16.05
C LEU A 160 30.81 19.45 14.73
N SER A 161 31.11 20.11 13.60
CA SER A 161 31.23 19.44 12.29
C SER A 161 32.55 18.66 12.08
N ARG A 162 33.55 18.84 12.96
CA ARG A 162 34.90 18.29 12.77
C ARG A 162 34.96 16.77 12.80
N PRO A 163 34.26 16.05 13.71
CA PRO A 163 34.29 14.59 13.70
C PRO A 163 33.82 13.99 12.37
N ASN A 164 32.68 14.46 11.86
CA ASN A 164 32.14 14.03 10.57
C ASN A 164 33.10 14.36 9.42
N SER A 165 33.75 15.53 9.47
CA SER A 165 34.76 15.93 8.49
C SER A 165 36.05 15.12 8.57
N ARG A 166 36.47 14.71 9.77
CA ARG A 166 37.71 13.95 10.00
C ARG A 166 37.56 12.52 9.50
N ILE A 167 36.48 11.84 9.87
CA ILE A 167 36.28 10.44 9.48
C ILE A 167 36.19 10.28 7.95
N ALA A 168 35.61 11.27 7.25
CA ALA A 168 35.55 11.30 5.79
C ALA A 168 36.91 11.53 5.10
N ARG A 169 37.94 12.01 5.83
CA ARG A 169 39.30 12.25 5.28
C ARG A 169 40.19 11.01 5.30
N TYR A 170 39.93 10.01 6.14
CA TYR A 170 40.79 8.83 6.23
C TYR A 170 41.01 8.11 4.91
N PRO A 171 39.99 7.89 4.04
CA PRO A 171 40.23 7.26 2.74
C PRO A 171 41.27 8.01 1.90
N LEU A 172 41.24 9.35 1.90
CA LEU A 172 42.17 10.18 1.14
C LEU A 172 43.60 10.12 1.70
N LEU A 173 43.73 10.13 3.04
CA LEU A 173 45.01 10.03 3.72
C LEU A 173 45.66 8.66 3.48
N LEU A 174 44.87 7.59 3.57
CA LEU A 174 45.34 6.23 3.35
C LEU A 174 45.62 5.94 1.87
N ASP A 175 44.82 6.47 0.94
CA ASP A 175 45.10 6.39 -0.51
C ASP A 175 46.46 7.03 -0.84
N ARG A 176 46.82 8.13 -0.15
CA ARG A 176 48.13 8.78 -0.31
C ARG A 176 49.27 7.88 0.18
N VAL A 177 49.11 7.20 1.32
CA VAL A 177 50.10 6.22 1.81
C VAL A 177 50.21 5.03 0.86
N LEU A 178 49.07 4.48 0.44
CA LEU A 178 48.98 3.35 -0.49
C LEU A 178 49.69 3.64 -1.81
N LYS A 179 49.50 4.84 -2.38
CA LYS A 179 50.15 5.29 -3.62
C LYS A 179 51.68 5.18 -3.58
N TYR A 180 52.28 5.46 -2.42
CA TYR A 180 53.73 5.40 -2.24
C TYR A 180 54.22 4.06 -1.66
N THR A 181 53.32 3.13 -1.33
CA THR A 181 53.68 1.81 -0.80
C THR A 181 54.17 0.88 -1.93
N PRO A 182 55.35 0.24 -1.80
CA PRO A 182 55.87 -0.74 -2.76
C PRO A 182 54.90 -1.91 -3.01
N GLU A 183 54.96 -2.56 -4.19
CA GLU A 183 54.03 -3.65 -4.53
C GLU A 183 54.27 -4.92 -3.71
N ASP A 184 55.52 -5.11 -3.31
CA ASP A 184 56.05 -6.21 -2.51
C ASP A 184 55.87 -6.01 -0.99
N ASN A 185 55.42 -4.83 -0.56
CA ASN A 185 55.18 -4.54 0.84
C ASN A 185 53.81 -5.07 1.29
N VAL A 186 53.79 -5.87 2.36
CA VAL A 186 52.59 -6.46 2.97
C VAL A 186 51.53 -5.43 3.37
N ASP A 187 51.96 -4.22 3.73
CA ASP A 187 51.10 -3.10 4.15
C ASP A 187 50.17 -2.63 3.01
N ARG A 188 50.51 -2.92 1.75
CA ARG A 188 49.70 -2.53 0.59
C ARG A 188 48.33 -3.20 0.57
N GLU A 189 48.27 -4.50 0.87
CA GLU A 189 47.01 -5.23 0.96
C GLU A 189 46.20 -4.79 2.20
N ILE A 190 46.88 -4.62 3.32
CA ILE A 190 46.28 -4.17 4.59
C ILE A 190 45.66 -2.78 4.44
N LEU A 191 46.37 -1.82 3.83
CA LEU A 191 45.87 -0.48 3.54
C LEU A 191 44.67 -0.52 2.60
N SER A 192 44.69 -1.35 1.57
CA SER A 192 43.56 -1.51 0.64
C SER A 192 42.31 -2.03 1.36
N ASN A 193 42.47 -3.01 2.25
CA ASN A 193 41.39 -3.51 3.10
C ASN A 193 40.87 -2.43 4.05
N ALA A 194 41.76 -1.68 4.69
CA ALA A 194 41.39 -0.58 5.58
C ALA A 194 40.56 0.51 4.85
N ILE A 195 40.98 0.91 3.65
CA ILE A 195 40.26 1.91 2.83
C ILE A 195 38.85 1.42 2.48
N ASN A 196 38.71 0.16 2.08
CA ASN A 196 37.42 -0.43 1.75
C ASN A 196 36.51 -0.51 2.99
N SER A 197 37.04 -0.92 4.14
CA SER A 197 36.30 -0.96 5.41
C SER A 197 35.81 0.42 5.83
N ILE A 198 36.65 1.46 5.71
CA ILE A 198 36.24 2.84 6.02
C ILE A 198 35.16 3.32 5.05
N LYS A 199 35.29 3.06 3.74
CA LYS A 199 34.26 3.43 2.75
C LYS A 199 32.92 2.75 3.05
N ALA A 200 32.94 1.47 3.42
CA ALA A 200 31.74 0.75 3.85
C ALA A 200 31.13 1.35 5.12
N PHE A 201 31.96 1.66 6.13
CA PHE A 201 31.52 2.31 7.36
C PHE A 201 30.90 3.69 7.09
N LEU A 202 31.53 4.53 6.27
CA LEU A 202 31.01 5.85 5.89
C LEU A 202 29.65 5.73 5.17
N THR A 203 29.45 4.68 4.37
CA THR A 203 28.15 4.41 3.73
C THR A 203 27.08 4.11 4.77
N ARG A 204 27.35 3.19 5.72
CA ARG A 204 26.46 2.89 6.86
C ARG A 204 26.18 4.15 7.69
N LEU A 205 27.21 4.91 8.05
CA LEU A 205 27.10 6.14 8.83
C LEU A 205 26.16 7.16 8.18
N ASN A 206 26.28 7.33 6.86
CA ASN A 206 25.41 8.24 6.10
C ASN A 206 23.95 7.76 6.08
N GLU A 207 23.72 6.44 6.00
CA GLU A 207 22.37 5.86 6.08
C GLU A 207 21.72 6.03 7.46
N GLU A 208 22.45 5.75 8.54
CA GLU A 208 21.99 5.97 9.92
C GLU A 208 21.69 7.44 10.19
N THR A 209 22.60 8.34 9.79
CA THR A 209 22.42 9.79 9.92
C THR A 209 21.19 10.27 9.14
N GLY A 210 21.00 9.76 7.91
CA GLY A 210 19.84 10.09 7.07
C GLY A 210 18.51 9.57 7.64
N ARG A 211 18.51 8.39 8.28
CA ARG A 211 17.34 7.86 8.99
C ARG A 211 16.95 8.76 10.17
N GLU A 212 17.92 9.21 10.95
CA GLU A 212 17.67 10.11 12.07
C GLU A 212 17.18 11.50 11.61
N GLU A 213 17.78 12.07 10.56
CA GLU A 213 17.26 13.30 9.92
C GLU A 213 15.81 13.18 9.49
N ASN A 214 15.46 12.06 8.87
CA ASN A 214 14.10 11.78 8.44
C ASN A 214 13.16 11.67 9.65
N ARG A 215 13.56 10.94 10.70
CA ARG A 215 12.78 10.78 11.94
C ARG A 215 12.47 12.13 12.60
N LEU A 216 13.47 13.00 12.74
CA LEU A 216 13.28 14.33 13.33
C LEU A 216 12.36 15.21 12.47
N LYS A 217 12.48 15.17 11.13
CA LYS A 217 11.57 15.89 10.22
C LYS A 217 10.13 15.39 10.34
N LEU A 218 9.93 14.08 10.46
CA LEU A 218 8.59 13.50 10.66
C LEU A 218 7.97 13.94 11.99
N GLN A 219 8.76 13.97 13.07
CA GLN A 219 8.33 14.51 14.36
C GLN A 219 7.94 15.99 14.27
N GLU A 220 8.75 16.81 13.60
CA GLU A 220 8.41 18.23 13.40
C GLU A 220 7.15 18.44 12.59
N ILE A 221 6.89 17.59 11.59
CA ILE A 221 5.64 17.65 10.82
C ILE A 221 4.47 17.22 11.70
N ARG A 222 4.62 16.15 12.49
CA ARG A 222 3.60 15.67 13.43
C ARG A 222 3.18 16.76 14.40
N ASP A 223 4.13 17.42 15.05
CA ASP A 223 3.88 18.48 16.04
C ASP A 223 3.17 19.69 15.42
N LYS A 224 3.33 19.92 14.12
CA LYS A 224 2.65 20.99 13.39
C LYS A 224 1.25 20.60 12.92
N ILE A 225 0.88 19.32 12.86
CA ILE A 225 -0.43 18.92 12.32
C ILE A 225 -1.53 19.19 13.36
N GLU A 226 -2.53 19.98 12.96
CA GLU A 226 -3.71 20.26 13.77
C GLU A 226 -4.98 19.77 13.07
N PHE A 227 -5.66 18.80 13.68
CA PHE A 227 -6.97 18.36 13.23
C PHE A 227 -8.06 19.29 13.81
N LYS A 228 -9.03 19.67 12.97
CA LYS A 228 -10.17 20.51 13.39
C LYS A 228 -11.31 19.73 14.01
N THR A 229 -11.31 18.41 13.86
CA THR A 229 -12.37 17.47 14.24
C THR A 229 -11.76 16.36 15.10
N ASP A 230 -12.58 15.73 15.94
CA ASP A 230 -12.20 14.55 16.75
C ASP A 230 -11.81 13.33 15.89
N ASP A 231 -11.98 13.40 14.57
CA ASP A 231 -11.38 12.49 13.59
C ASP A 231 -9.85 12.70 13.54
N CYS A 232 -9.17 12.23 14.58
CA CYS A 232 -7.73 12.04 14.58
C CYS A 232 -7.41 10.94 13.55
N MET A 233 -6.93 11.34 12.37
CA MET A 233 -6.40 10.39 11.41
C MET A 233 -4.96 10.10 11.77
N ASP A 234 -4.67 8.86 12.14
CA ASP A 234 -3.31 8.42 12.36
C ASP A 234 -2.56 8.26 11.04
N LEU A 235 -1.62 9.18 10.77
CA LEU A 235 -0.71 9.14 9.64
C LEU A 235 0.45 8.16 9.83
N ARG A 236 0.53 7.49 11.00
CA ARG A 236 1.58 6.53 11.35
C ARG A 236 2.97 7.10 11.08
N LEU A 237 3.18 8.36 11.51
CA LEU A 237 4.45 9.07 11.30
C LEU A 237 5.58 8.54 12.19
N ASP A 238 5.23 7.75 13.22
CA ASP A 238 6.15 7.15 14.17
C ASP A 238 6.66 5.76 13.73
N ASP A 239 6.16 5.20 12.62
CA ASP A 239 6.65 3.91 12.12
C ASP A 239 8.13 4.02 11.76
N GLU A 240 8.94 3.04 12.19
CA GLU A 240 10.40 3.01 12.00
C GLU A 240 10.84 3.21 10.53
N ASP A 241 10.10 2.61 9.60
CA ASP A 241 10.38 2.68 8.16
C ASP A 241 9.72 3.88 7.46
N ARG A 242 9.04 4.76 8.19
CA ARG A 242 8.32 5.89 7.59
C ARG A 242 9.30 6.86 6.96
N GLN A 243 9.00 7.32 5.74
CA GLN A 243 9.86 8.28 5.05
C GLN A 243 9.11 9.51 4.54
N LEU A 244 9.70 10.68 4.77
CA LEU A 244 9.35 11.92 4.08
C LEU A 244 10.08 11.97 2.74
N ILE A 245 9.34 11.94 1.64
CA ILE A 245 9.90 11.91 0.30
C ILE A 245 10.08 13.31 -0.27
N ARG A 246 9.08 14.18 -0.08
CA ARG A 246 9.11 15.55 -0.56
C ARG A 246 8.10 16.43 0.17
N GLU A 247 8.48 17.67 0.43
CA GLU A 247 7.59 18.71 0.91
C GLU A 247 7.72 19.97 0.03
N GLY A 248 6.63 20.71 -0.16
CA GLY A 248 6.69 22.01 -0.81
C GLY A 248 5.32 22.69 -0.97
N LEU A 249 5.35 23.94 -1.44
CA LEU A 249 4.18 24.78 -1.64
C LEU A 249 3.83 24.86 -3.12
N LEU A 250 2.59 24.54 -3.47
CA LEU A 250 2.05 24.72 -4.82
C LEU A 250 0.80 25.60 -4.78
N LYS A 251 0.44 26.21 -5.90
CA LYS A 251 -0.79 27.00 -6.02
C LYS A 251 -1.90 26.16 -6.62
N ARG A 252 -3.13 26.36 -6.16
CA ARG A 252 -4.33 25.83 -6.85
C ARG A 252 -4.70 26.74 -8.02
N SER A 253 -5.49 26.23 -8.95
CA SER A 253 -6.10 27.04 -10.02
C SER A 253 -6.87 28.26 -9.49
N ILE A 254 -7.47 28.15 -8.30
CA ILE A 254 -8.17 29.23 -7.60
C ILE A 254 -7.23 30.24 -6.90
N GLY A 255 -5.92 30.17 -7.14
CA GLY A 255 -4.92 31.08 -6.57
C GLY A 255 -4.48 30.80 -5.12
N GLN A 256 -5.14 29.86 -4.43
CA GLN A 256 -4.82 29.48 -3.04
C GLN A 256 -3.50 28.68 -2.97
N SER A 257 -2.58 29.07 -2.07
CA SER A 257 -1.39 28.27 -1.74
C SER A 257 -1.75 27.03 -0.92
N LEU A 258 -1.17 25.89 -1.28
CA LEU A 258 -1.36 24.59 -0.66
C LEU A 258 -0.01 23.95 -0.38
N ARG A 259 0.17 23.44 0.84
CA ARG A 259 1.34 22.66 1.21
C ARG A 259 1.09 21.20 0.88
N LEU A 260 2.00 20.62 0.10
CA LEU A 260 2.03 19.21 -0.23
C LEU A 260 3.14 18.55 0.57
N ILE A 261 2.81 17.44 1.22
CA ILE A 261 3.77 16.58 1.92
C ILE A 261 3.58 15.17 1.38
N LEU A 262 4.56 14.68 0.64
CA LEU A 262 4.60 13.33 0.09
C LEU A 262 5.39 12.44 1.06
N PHE A 263 4.68 11.53 1.71
CA PHE A 263 5.28 10.42 2.43
C PHE A 263 5.41 9.20 1.51
N ASP A 264 6.08 8.17 2.00
CA ASP A 264 6.20 6.85 1.35
C ASP A 264 4.85 6.16 1.07
N HIS A 265 3.79 6.45 1.84
CA HIS A 265 2.50 5.76 1.80
C HIS A 265 1.30 6.64 1.45
N VAL A 266 1.37 7.95 1.72
CA VAL A 266 0.28 8.90 1.46
C VAL A 266 0.80 10.24 0.94
N LEU A 267 -0.04 10.93 0.18
CA LEU A 267 0.11 12.35 -0.13
C LEU A 267 -0.82 13.17 0.79
N PHE A 268 -0.23 14.04 1.60
CA PHE A 268 -0.94 14.90 2.52
C PHE A 268 -1.04 16.34 1.98
N LEU A 269 -2.24 16.92 2.08
CA LEU A 269 -2.56 18.27 1.59
C LEU A 269 -2.96 19.16 2.76
N ALA A 270 -2.16 20.19 3.05
CA ALA A 270 -2.42 21.14 4.13
C ALA A 270 -2.62 22.57 3.63
N LYS A 271 -3.47 23.32 4.33
CA LYS A 271 -3.63 24.76 4.08
C LYS A 271 -2.36 25.50 4.48
N ASP A 272 -1.92 26.41 3.62
CA ASP A 272 -0.83 27.34 3.94
C ASP A 272 -1.39 28.48 4.80
N LYS A 273 -1.32 28.34 6.13
CA LYS A 273 -1.68 29.39 7.09
C LYS A 273 -0.42 30.09 7.60
N LYS A 274 -0.55 31.37 7.99
CA LYS A 274 0.54 32.13 8.62
C LYS A 274 0.95 31.58 10.00
N ALA A 275 0.06 30.86 10.67
CA ALA A 275 0.40 30.09 11.87
C ALA A 275 1.18 28.84 11.44
N ALA A 276 2.22 28.46 12.21
CA ALA A 276 3.13 27.36 11.90
C ALA A 276 2.46 25.96 11.77
N ASN A 277 1.14 25.88 11.86
CA ASN A 277 0.37 24.66 11.99
C ASN A 277 -0.19 24.21 10.62
N HIS A 278 0.00 22.94 10.30
CA HIS A 278 -0.50 22.24 9.14
C HIS A 278 -1.92 21.76 9.40
N GLN A 279 -2.90 22.57 8.99
CA GLN A 279 -4.29 22.15 9.03
C GLN A 279 -4.63 21.33 7.78
N PRO A 280 -5.06 20.06 7.91
CA PRO A 280 -5.47 19.25 6.78
C PRO A 280 -6.56 19.97 5.97
N GLN A 281 -6.37 20.04 4.66
CA GLN A 281 -7.42 20.55 3.77
C GLN A 281 -8.37 19.42 3.34
N HIS A 282 -7.82 18.23 3.15
CA HIS A 282 -8.50 17.01 2.73
C HIS A 282 -7.94 15.83 3.50
N GLN A 283 -8.62 14.68 3.45
CA GLN A 283 -8.04 13.44 3.96
C GLN A 283 -6.75 13.10 3.20
N PRO A 284 -5.74 12.54 3.88
CA PRO A 284 -4.53 12.02 3.25
C PRO A 284 -4.90 11.07 2.13
N ILE A 285 -4.21 11.16 1.00
CA ILE A 285 -4.53 10.36 -0.18
C ILE A 285 -3.54 9.18 -0.22
N PRO A 286 -3.98 7.93 0.01
CA PRO A 286 -3.15 6.76 -0.22
C PRO A 286 -2.60 6.74 -1.64
N LEU A 287 -1.32 6.42 -1.79
CA LEU A 287 -0.66 6.48 -3.10
C LEU A 287 -1.28 5.53 -4.15
N GLU A 288 -1.89 4.44 -3.70
CA GLU A 288 -2.66 3.50 -4.54
C GLU A 288 -3.88 4.15 -5.19
N LEU A 289 -4.51 5.08 -4.48
CA LEU A 289 -5.75 5.77 -4.88
C LEU A 289 -5.48 7.14 -5.52
N LEU A 290 -4.21 7.54 -5.64
CA LEU A 290 -3.80 8.81 -6.23
C LEU A 290 -3.58 8.66 -7.73
N THR A 291 -4.32 9.33 -8.60
CA THR A 291 -3.99 9.42 -10.04
C THR A 291 -3.42 10.78 -10.42
N LEU A 292 -2.53 10.79 -11.42
CA LEU A 292 -1.85 11.99 -11.91
C LEU A 292 -2.18 12.22 -13.38
N GLN A 293 -2.52 13.46 -13.72
CA GLN A 293 -2.70 13.91 -15.09
C GLN A 293 -1.88 15.19 -15.34
N ALA A 294 -0.95 15.14 -16.28
CA ALA A 294 -0.25 16.32 -16.77
C ALA A 294 -1.14 17.08 -17.76
N HIS A 295 -1.17 18.41 -17.66
CA HIS A 295 -1.77 19.26 -18.69
C HIS A 295 -0.70 19.71 -19.69
N SER A 296 -1.07 19.76 -20.98
CA SER A 296 -0.22 20.33 -22.02
C SER A 296 -0.26 21.86 -21.95
N ASP A 297 0.88 22.50 -22.21
CA ASP A 297 1.02 23.96 -22.17
C ASP A 297 0.35 24.68 -23.38
N SER A 298 -0.55 24.01 -24.13
CA SER A 298 -1.20 24.57 -25.32
C SER A 298 -2.67 24.12 -25.54
N SER A 299 -3.53 25.14 -25.73
CA SER A 299 -4.92 25.19 -26.28
C SER A 299 -6.08 24.66 -25.40
N ILE A 300 -7.25 25.32 -25.23
CA ILE A 300 -8.04 26.19 -26.13
C ILE A 300 -8.68 27.36 -25.36
N ALA A 301 -8.64 28.54 -25.99
CA ALA A 301 -9.41 29.71 -25.62
C ALA A 301 -10.85 29.61 -26.13
N THR A 302 -11.81 29.73 -25.21
CA THR A 302 -13.12 30.31 -25.48
C THR A 302 -13.57 31.06 -24.22
N GLY A 303 -13.68 32.38 -24.32
CA GLY A 303 -14.46 33.22 -23.40
C GLY A 303 -13.86 33.50 -22.03
N GLU A 304 -13.25 34.68 -21.93
CA GLU A 304 -13.13 35.53 -20.74
C GLU A 304 -12.25 35.06 -19.56
N GLU A 305 -11.18 35.85 -19.35
CA GLU A 305 -10.22 35.86 -18.23
C GLU A 305 -9.38 34.59 -17.97
N SER A 306 -8.62 34.14 -18.98
CA SER A 306 -7.62 33.08 -18.81
C SER A 306 -6.25 33.61 -18.39
N THR A 307 -5.91 33.41 -17.11
CA THR A 307 -4.51 33.43 -16.67
C THR A 307 -3.75 32.27 -17.34
N LYS A 308 -2.59 32.56 -17.93
CA LYS A 308 -1.71 31.60 -18.61
C LYS A 308 -1.54 30.33 -17.74
N ASN A 309 -2.02 29.17 -18.21
CA ASN A 309 -1.84 27.86 -17.56
C ASN A 309 -0.35 27.43 -17.61
N SER A 310 0.45 28.04 -16.75
CA SER A 310 1.88 27.74 -16.56
C SER A 310 2.03 26.47 -15.71
N HIS A 311 2.57 25.39 -16.28
CA HIS A 311 3.08 24.23 -15.55
C HIS A 311 2.10 23.56 -14.56
N SER A 312 0.86 23.33 -14.98
CA SER A 312 -0.15 22.69 -14.14
C SER A 312 -0.22 21.16 -14.29
N PHE A 313 -0.68 20.48 -13.25
CA PHE A 313 -1.02 19.06 -13.26
C PHE A 313 -2.19 18.81 -12.30
N THR A 314 -2.98 17.76 -12.53
CA THR A 314 -4.10 17.38 -11.68
C THR A 314 -3.76 16.11 -10.89
N ILE A 315 -3.98 16.17 -9.59
CA ILE A 315 -4.05 15.00 -8.72
C ILE A 315 -5.52 14.64 -8.51
N THR A 316 -5.88 13.36 -8.58
CA THR A 316 -7.23 12.90 -8.27
C THR A 316 -7.15 11.81 -7.23
N ASN A 317 -7.90 11.99 -6.14
CA ASN A 317 -8.13 10.94 -5.16
C ASN A 317 -9.32 10.10 -5.61
N LEU A 318 -9.11 8.81 -5.85
CA LEU A 318 -10.16 7.88 -6.26
C LEU A 318 -11.08 7.45 -5.10
N SER A 319 -10.71 7.70 -3.84
CA SER A 319 -11.47 7.27 -2.66
C SER A 319 -12.85 7.96 -2.53
N LYS A 320 -13.68 7.47 -1.61
CA LYS A 320 -15.01 7.99 -1.28
C LYS A 320 -15.01 9.45 -0.81
N CYS A 321 -13.90 9.89 -0.21
CA CYS A 321 -13.66 11.26 0.24
C CYS A 321 -12.90 12.08 -0.82
N GLY A 322 -12.78 11.54 -2.03
CA GLY A 322 -11.90 12.02 -3.09
C GLY A 322 -12.40 13.24 -3.84
N GLY A 323 -11.46 13.85 -4.56
CA GLY A 323 -11.65 15.02 -5.39
C GLY A 323 -10.47 15.19 -6.35
N SER A 324 -10.67 15.99 -7.39
CA SER A 324 -9.59 16.36 -8.32
C SER A 324 -9.07 17.76 -7.99
N PHE A 325 -7.75 17.88 -7.87
CA PHE A 325 -7.09 19.14 -7.56
C PHE A 325 -6.09 19.48 -8.66
N THR A 326 -6.34 20.57 -9.37
CA THR A 326 -5.37 21.15 -10.30
C THR A 326 -4.39 22.02 -9.53
N LEU A 327 -3.12 21.62 -9.58
CA LEU A 327 -1.99 22.25 -8.93
C LEU A 327 -1.10 22.91 -9.98
N ILE A 328 -0.55 24.05 -9.63
CA ILE A 328 0.27 24.92 -10.47
C ILE A 328 1.63 25.05 -9.79
N ALA A 329 2.67 24.57 -10.46
CA ALA A 329 4.05 24.74 -10.04
C ALA A 329 4.61 26.10 -10.49
N SER A 330 5.64 26.57 -9.79
CA SER A 330 6.34 27.81 -10.17
C SER A 330 7.13 27.64 -11.47
N THR A 331 7.65 26.43 -11.71
CA THR A 331 8.48 26.10 -12.88
C THR A 331 8.14 24.73 -13.46
N PHE A 332 8.45 24.51 -14.73
CA PHE A 332 8.33 23.19 -15.36
C PHE A 332 9.16 22.12 -14.61
N ALA A 333 10.37 22.49 -14.16
CA ALA A 333 11.25 21.60 -13.42
C ALA A 333 10.62 21.16 -12.09
N GLU A 334 10.01 22.09 -11.35
CA GLU A 334 9.30 21.77 -10.11
C GLU A 334 8.11 20.84 -10.35
N ARG A 335 7.28 21.11 -11.37
CA ARG A 335 6.18 20.22 -11.76
C ARG A 335 6.70 18.82 -12.07
N LYS A 336 7.74 18.72 -12.90
CA LYS A 336 8.34 17.44 -13.30
C LYS A 336 8.86 16.68 -12.08
N GLN A 337 9.60 17.34 -11.18
CA GLN A 337 10.10 16.71 -9.95
C GLN A 337 8.98 16.17 -9.07
N TRP A 338 7.88 16.90 -8.90
CA TRP A 338 6.72 16.43 -8.14
C TRP A 338 6.09 15.19 -8.79
N MET A 339 5.84 15.24 -10.09
CA MET A 339 5.25 14.12 -10.83
C MET A 339 6.14 12.88 -10.78
N ASP A 340 7.43 13.03 -11.08
CA ASP A 340 8.41 11.95 -11.09
C ASP A 340 8.52 11.31 -9.69
N LYS A 341 8.58 12.12 -8.62
CA LYS A 341 8.67 11.60 -7.24
C LYS A 341 7.41 10.85 -6.82
N ILE A 342 6.22 11.36 -7.14
CA ILE A 342 4.97 10.66 -6.82
C ILE A 342 4.91 9.34 -7.60
N GLN A 343 5.25 9.34 -8.89
CA GLN A 343 5.25 8.12 -9.72
C GLN A 343 6.28 7.09 -9.24
N GLU A 344 7.49 7.54 -8.89
CA GLU A 344 8.55 6.70 -8.33
C GLU A 344 8.08 6.00 -7.05
N GLN A 345 7.45 6.73 -6.12
CA GLN A 345 6.96 6.17 -4.87
C GLN A 345 5.78 5.22 -5.06
N LYS A 346 4.84 5.57 -5.95
CA LYS A 346 3.79 4.64 -6.35
C LYS A 346 4.35 3.32 -6.88
N ALA A 347 5.38 3.38 -7.73
CA ALA A 347 6.03 2.19 -8.28
C ALA A 347 6.73 1.37 -7.18
N LYS A 348 7.45 2.03 -6.26
CA LYS A 348 8.10 1.36 -5.11
C LYS A 348 7.11 0.63 -4.22
N ARG A 349 5.96 1.24 -3.88
CA ARG A 349 4.90 0.56 -3.11
C ARG A 349 4.30 -0.62 -3.87
N MET A 350 4.01 -0.45 -5.16
CA MET A 350 3.44 -1.50 -5.99
C MET A 350 4.38 -2.71 -6.16
N TYR A 351 5.69 -2.51 -5.97
CA TYR A 351 6.69 -3.58 -5.98
C TYR A 351 6.85 -4.25 -4.60
N LYS A 352 6.78 -3.49 -3.51
CA LYS A 352 6.92 -4.02 -2.14
C LYS A 352 5.68 -4.79 -1.66
N GLN A 353 4.48 -4.44 -2.13
CA GLN A 353 3.24 -5.07 -1.67
C GLN A 353 3.05 -6.48 -2.26
N PRO A 354 2.57 -7.45 -1.45
CA PRO A 354 2.22 -8.78 -1.94
C PRO A 354 1.05 -8.67 -2.91
N ARG A 355 1.23 -9.14 -4.14
CA ARG A 355 0.13 -9.29 -5.10
C ARG A 355 -0.55 -10.62 -4.86
N ILE A 356 -1.67 -10.60 -4.15
CA ILE A 356 -2.45 -11.81 -3.89
C ILE A 356 -3.27 -12.18 -5.13
N PHE A 357 -3.80 -11.16 -5.82
CA PHE A 357 -4.57 -11.36 -7.03
C PHE A 357 -3.89 -10.75 -8.24
N GLU A 358 -3.87 -11.53 -9.32
CA GLU A 358 -3.51 -11.11 -10.66
C GLU A 358 -4.74 -11.02 -11.55
N ILE A 359 -4.70 -10.11 -12.53
CA ILE A 359 -5.76 -9.95 -13.51
C ILE A 359 -5.38 -10.75 -14.76
N ALA A 360 -6.15 -11.77 -15.08
CA ALA A 360 -6.04 -12.50 -16.33
C ALA A 360 -7.13 -12.06 -17.32
N ARG A 361 -6.75 -11.90 -18.59
CA ARG A 361 -7.71 -11.66 -19.68
C ARG A 361 -8.41 -12.96 -20.03
N VAL A 362 -9.74 -12.89 -20.12
CA VAL A 362 -10.56 -14.01 -20.59
C VAL A 362 -10.70 -13.99 -22.11
N SER A 363 -10.74 -12.78 -22.70
CA SER A 363 -10.77 -12.55 -24.15
C SER A 363 -9.87 -11.36 -24.51
N ASP A 364 -9.00 -11.54 -25.51
CA ASP A 364 -8.21 -10.45 -26.11
C ASP A 364 -9.01 -9.64 -27.14
N HIS A 365 -10.06 -10.24 -27.71
CA HIS A 365 -11.02 -9.50 -28.52
C HIS A 365 -11.96 -8.75 -27.59
N GLY A 366 -11.94 -7.42 -27.68
CA GLY A 366 -12.88 -6.56 -26.97
C GLY A 366 -14.31 -6.94 -27.32
N PHE A 367 -15.16 -7.05 -26.30
CA PHE A 367 -16.59 -7.08 -26.53
C PHE A 367 -17.00 -5.62 -26.83
N VAL A 368 -17.07 -5.27 -28.11
CA VAL A 368 -17.51 -3.96 -28.67
C VAL A 368 -18.78 -3.47 -27.91
N PRO A 369 -19.09 -2.16 -27.82
CA PRO A 369 -20.25 -1.65 -27.05
C PRO A 369 -21.62 -2.33 -27.29
N GLU A 370 -21.82 -2.94 -28.46
CA GLU A 370 -23.01 -3.75 -28.78
C GLU A 370 -22.97 -5.16 -28.18
N LYS A 371 -21.78 -5.66 -27.85
CA LYS A 371 -21.51 -6.99 -27.25
C LYS A 371 -21.08 -6.92 -25.79
N THR A 372 -21.25 -5.79 -25.10
CA THR A 372 -20.79 -5.63 -23.71
C THR A 372 -21.31 -6.77 -22.82
N ALA A 373 -20.39 -7.50 -22.18
CA ALA A 373 -20.73 -8.56 -21.24
C ALA A 373 -21.54 -8.02 -20.06
N SER A 374 -22.69 -8.62 -19.79
CA SER A 374 -23.60 -8.28 -18.69
C SER A 374 -23.54 -9.29 -17.56
N CYS A 375 -23.27 -10.56 -17.88
CA CYS A 375 -23.18 -11.65 -16.93
C CYS A 375 -22.29 -12.77 -17.49
N THR A 376 -21.79 -13.62 -16.60
CA THR A 376 -20.94 -14.76 -16.94
C THR A 376 -21.35 -15.99 -16.15
N CYS A 377 -21.11 -17.18 -16.69
CA CYS A 377 -21.28 -18.43 -15.95
C CYS A 377 -20.23 -19.44 -16.42
N ALA A 378 -19.41 -19.94 -15.50
CA ALA A 378 -18.51 -21.05 -15.78
C ALA A 378 -19.32 -22.36 -15.77
N TYR A 379 -19.09 -23.28 -16.70
CA TYR A 379 -19.87 -24.52 -16.77
C TYR A 379 -19.06 -25.79 -17.13
N CYS A 380 -17.76 -25.66 -17.38
CA CYS A 380 -16.82 -26.78 -17.52
C CYS A 380 -15.40 -26.27 -17.18
N LYS A 381 -14.43 -27.16 -16.92
CA LYS A 381 -13.04 -26.77 -16.60
C LYS A 381 -12.47 -25.92 -17.76
N ARG A 382 -12.51 -24.59 -17.59
CA ARG A 382 -12.15 -23.52 -18.54
C ARG A 382 -13.19 -23.13 -19.60
N LYS A 383 -14.45 -23.60 -19.59
CA LYS A 383 -15.48 -23.03 -20.48
C LYS A 383 -16.37 -22.06 -19.74
N ILE A 384 -16.66 -20.93 -20.40
CA ILE A 384 -17.47 -19.85 -19.86
C ILE A 384 -18.54 -19.44 -20.86
N ALA A 385 -19.76 -19.27 -20.36
CA ALA A 385 -20.86 -18.65 -21.06
C ALA A 385 -20.90 -17.16 -20.70
N VAL A 386 -21.01 -16.29 -21.70
CA VAL A 386 -21.01 -14.83 -21.55
C VAL A 386 -22.31 -14.28 -22.12
N GLY A 387 -23.17 -13.76 -21.25
CA GLY A 387 -24.36 -13.04 -21.67
C GLY A 387 -24.01 -11.60 -22.05
N THR A 388 -24.54 -11.13 -23.16
CA THR A 388 -24.29 -9.78 -23.68
C THR A 388 -25.59 -9.09 -24.07
N LYS A 389 -25.50 -7.83 -24.52
CA LYS A 389 -26.63 -7.13 -25.14
C LYS A 389 -27.07 -7.73 -26.48
N ASP A 390 -26.19 -8.47 -27.17
CA ASP A 390 -26.43 -9.04 -28.50
C ASP A 390 -26.81 -10.53 -28.47
N GLY A 391 -26.40 -11.27 -27.44
CA GLY A 391 -26.65 -12.70 -27.36
C GLY A 391 -25.83 -13.41 -26.29
N LEU A 392 -26.00 -14.73 -26.25
CA LEU A 392 -25.19 -15.61 -25.40
C LEU A 392 -24.01 -16.11 -26.22
N PHE A 393 -22.81 -15.98 -25.67
CA PHE A 393 -21.58 -16.51 -26.24
C PHE A 393 -21.05 -17.63 -25.35
N SER A 394 -20.34 -18.58 -25.95
CA SER A 394 -19.60 -19.60 -25.22
C SER A 394 -18.19 -19.74 -25.80
N GLY A 395 -17.20 -19.96 -24.94
CA GLY A 395 -15.80 -20.12 -25.32
C GLY A 395 -14.95 -20.69 -24.18
N PHE A 396 -13.68 -20.93 -24.48
CA PHE A 396 -12.65 -21.35 -23.55
C PHE A 396 -11.89 -20.14 -22.98
N GLU A 397 -11.69 -20.15 -21.68
CA GLU A 397 -10.90 -19.17 -20.95
C GLU A 397 -9.43 -19.24 -21.39
N GLY A 398 -8.88 -18.09 -21.79
CA GLY A 398 -7.53 -17.96 -22.33
C GLY A 398 -7.40 -18.30 -23.81
N ASP A 399 -8.50 -18.64 -24.49
CA ASP A 399 -8.56 -18.79 -25.95
C ASP A 399 -9.68 -17.88 -26.51
N PRO A 400 -9.35 -16.60 -26.80
CA PRO A 400 -10.32 -15.62 -27.29
C PRO A 400 -10.99 -16.02 -28.61
N ALA A 401 -10.29 -16.78 -29.46
CA ALA A 401 -10.80 -17.20 -30.77
C ALA A 401 -11.89 -18.26 -30.68
N SER A 402 -11.98 -18.96 -29.54
CA SER A 402 -13.00 -19.98 -29.30
C SER A 402 -14.41 -19.41 -29.01
N PHE A 403 -14.52 -18.11 -28.70
CA PHE A 403 -15.79 -17.50 -28.35
C PHE A 403 -16.71 -17.35 -29.57
N ARG A 404 -17.85 -18.02 -29.51
CA ARG A 404 -18.89 -17.98 -30.57
C ARG A 404 -20.26 -17.68 -29.99
N LYS A 405 -21.11 -17.01 -30.78
CA LYS A 405 -22.50 -16.73 -30.44
C LYS A 405 -23.30 -18.04 -30.51
N VAL A 406 -23.87 -18.47 -29.38
CA VAL A 406 -24.66 -19.70 -29.27
C VAL A 406 -26.16 -19.44 -29.28
N LEU A 407 -26.61 -18.30 -28.73
CA LEU A 407 -28.00 -17.85 -28.77
C LEU A 407 -28.12 -16.39 -29.21
N ASP A 408 -29.09 -16.12 -30.08
CA ASP A 408 -29.40 -14.78 -30.58
C ASP A 408 -30.56 -14.17 -29.76
N HIS A 409 -30.21 -13.68 -28.58
CA HIS A 409 -31.14 -13.14 -27.60
C HIS A 409 -30.65 -11.77 -27.13
N PRO A 410 -31.35 -10.67 -27.48
CA PRO A 410 -30.92 -9.35 -27.05
C PRO A 410 -31.07 -9.17 -25.54
N ARG A 411 -30.15 -8.42 -24.92
CA ARG A 411 -30.20 -7.97 -23.52
C ARG A 411 -30.30 -9.12 -22.50
N ILE A 412 -29.39 -10.08 -22.58
CA ILE A 412 -29.25 -11.09 -21.53
C ILE A 412 -28.81 -10.41 -20.24
N GLN A 413 -29.49 -10.70 -19.13
CA GLN A 413 -29.23 -10.09 -17.81
C GLN A 413 -28.55 -11.06 -16.84
N GLN A 414 -28.94 -12.34 -16.89
CA GLN A 414 -28.35 -13.40 -16.07
C GLN A 414 -28.31 -14.71 -16.87
N VAL A 415 -27.26 -15.49 -16.68
CA VAL A 415 -27.12 -16.85 -17.20
C VAL A 415 -26.57 -17.74 -16.09
N GLU A 416 -27.13 -18.95 -15.97
CA GLU A 416 -26.68 -19.97 -15.01
C GLU A 416 -26.77 -21.35 -15.63
N THR A 417 -25.85 -22.23 -15.25
CA THR A 417 -25.85 -23.63 -15.67
C THR A 417 -26.01 -24.55 -14.47
N LEU A 418 -26.94 -25.49 -14.55
CA LEU A 418 -27.09 -26.60 -13.61
C LEU A 418 -26.57 -27.87 -14.28
N GLN A 419 -25.27 -28.10 -14.18
CA GLN A 419 -24.57 -29.19 -14.88
C GLN A 419 -25.15 -30.56 -14.54
N GLU A 420 -25.45 -30.82 -13.26
CA GLU A 420 -26.03 -32.08 -12.78
C GLU A 420 -27.38 -32.42 -13.43
N ILE A 421 -28.13 -31.40 -13.86
CA ILE A 421 -29.43 -31.53 -14.51
C ILE A 421 -29.31 -31.43 -16.04
N GLY A 422 -28.16 -30.97 -16.55
CA GLY A 422 -27.97 -30.64 -17.95
C GLY A 422 -28.82 -29.46 -18.41
N MET A 423 -29.02 -28.45 -17.55
CA MET A 423 -29.91 -27.32 -17.82
C MET A 423 -29.16 -25.97 -17.84
N VAL A 424 -29.55 -25.07 -18.74
CA VAL A 424 -29.13 -23.66 -18.76
C VAL A 424 -30.36 -22.79 -18.53
N ILE A 425 -30.24 -21.80 -17.65
CA ILE A 425 -31.28 -20.81 -17.37
C ILE A 425 -30.78 -19.46 -17.88
N VAL A 426 -31.59 -18.80 -18.71
CA VAL A 426 -31.27 -17.49 -19.29
C VAL A 426 -32.39 -16.52 -18.95
N LEU A 427 -32.03 -15.39 -18.34
CA LEU A 427 -32.94 -14.26 -18.12
C LEU A 427 -32.67 -13.20 -19.18
N GLN A 428 -33.68 -12.92 -19.99
CA GLN A 428 -33.63 -11.95 -21.09
C GLN A 428 -34.85 -11.04 -21.02
N ASP A 429 -34.67 -9.72 -20.90
CA ASP A 429 -35.78 -8.74 -20.86
C ASP A 429 -36.99 -9.18 -20.00
N LYS A 430 -36.74 -9.62 -18.76
CA LYS A 430 -37.74 -10.16 -17.80
C LYS A 430 -38.42 -11.48 -18.20
N LEU A 431 -37.97 -12.14 -19.26
CA LEU A 431 -38.37 -13.47 -19.69
C LEU A 431 -37.32 -14.50 -19.23
N LEU A 432 -37.76 -15.49 -18.46
CA LEU A 432 -36.90 -16.57 -17.97
C LEU A 432 -37.11 -17.82 -18.84
N LEU A 433 -36.04 -18.23 -19.52
CA LEU A 433 -36.01 -19.34 -20.46
C LEU A 433 -35.07 -20.44 -19.96
N THR A 434 -35.38 -21.68 -20.34
CA THR A 434 -34.60 -22.88 -20.00
C THR A 434 -34.19 -23.66 -21.25
N TYR A 435 -32.96 -24.13 -21.29
CA TYR A 435 -32.36 -24.87 -22.41
C TYR A 435 -31.65 -26.12 -21.92
N SER A 436 -31.41 -27.08 -22.83
CA SER A 436 -30.40 -28.12 -22.59
C SER A 436 -29.01 -27.48 -22.54
N ILE A 437 -28.12 -27.98 -21.69
CA ILE A 437 -26.71 -27.56 -21.63
C ILE A 437 -25.98 -27.75 -22.95
N ASP A 438 -26.44 -28.70 -23.77
CA ASP A 438 -25.91 -28.95 -25.11
C ASP A 438 -25.97 -27.71 -26.01
N VAL A 439 -26.85 -26.73 -25.72
CA VAL A 439 -26.96 -25.50 -26.51
C VAL A 439 -25.67 -24.67 -26.50
N LEU A 440 -24.86 -24.78 -25.45
CA LEU A 440 -23.60 -24.03 -25.32
C LEU A 440 -22.49 -24.63 -26.21
N ASP A 441 -22.51 -25.94 -26.40
CA ASP A 441 -21.47 -26.69 -27.10
C ASP A 441 -21.88 -27.12 -28.52
N ASN A 442 -23.17 -27.31 -28.78
CA ASN A 442 -23.69 -27.74 -30.07
C ASN A 442 -25.04 -27.05 -30.36
N PRO A 443 -25.05 -25.72 -30.61
CA PRO A 443 -26.29 -24.96 -30.78
C PRO A 443 -27.12 -25.41 -31.99
N GLU A 444 -26.49 -25.92 -33.04
CA GLU A 444 -27.18 -26.34 -34.28
C GLU A 444 -27.91 -27.68 -34.16
N SER A 445 -27.37 -28.62 -33.37
CA SER A 445 -28.00 -29.93 -33.13
C SER A 445 -28.95 -29.93 -31.93
N CYS A 446 -29.06 -28.80 -31.21
CA CYS A 446 -29.91 -28.69 -30.03
C CYS A 446 -31.39 -28.58 -30.42
N ALA A 447 -32.16 -29.63 -30.14
CA ALA A 447 -33.60 -29.72 -30.45
C ALA A 447 -34.46 -28.60 -29.81
N ASN A 448 -33.95 -27.89 -28.79
CA ASN A 448 -34.64 -26.81 -28.09
C ASN A 448 -33.91 -25.46 -28.20
N ARG A 449 -33.47 -25.11 -29.42
CA ARG A 449 -32.79 -23.82 -29.68
C ARG A 449 -33.65 -22.60 -29.36
N GLN A 450 -34.98 -22.72 -29.41
CA GLN A 450 -35.91 -21.62 -29.05
C GLN A 450 -36.11 -21.45 -27.53
N GLY A 451 -35.63 -22.40 -26.73
CA GLY A 451 -35.79 -22.37 -25.28
C GLY A 451 -37.22 -22.67 -24.83
N GLN A 452 -37.35 -23.16 -23.60
CA GLN A 452 -38.65 -23.35 -22.96
C GLN A 452 -38.91 -22.23 -21.96
N LYS A 453 -40.00 -21.50 -22.17
CA LYS A 453 -40.44 -20.43 -21.28
C LYS A 453 -40.84 -20.97 -19.92
N LEU A 454 -40.14 -20.52 -18.89
CA LEU A 454 -40.42 -20.85 -17.49
C LEU A 454 -41.32 -19.80 -16.83
N ALA A 455 -41.00 -18.52 -17.00
CA ALA A 455 -41.73 -17.42 -16.40
C ALA A 455 -41.53 -16.10 -17.15
N SER A 456 -42.50 -15.18 -17.05
CA SER A 456 -42.40 -13.78 -17.50
C SER A 456 -42.48 -12.80 -16.32
N GLN A 457 -42.04 -11.56 -16.54
CA GLN A 457 -41.97 -10.51 -15.51
C GLN A 457 -41.08 -10.93 -14.33
N VAL A 458 -39.97 -11.61 -14.63
CA VAL A 458 -38.96 -12.00 -13.64
C VAL A 458 -37.95 -10.85 -13.52
N SER A 459 -37.68 -10.40 -12.30
CA SER A 459 -36.71 -9.33 -12.04
C SER A 459 -35.28 -9.88 -11.99
N TYR A 460 -35.09 -10.98 -11.25
CA TYR A 460 -33.86 -11.76 -11.22
C TYR A 460 -34.18 -13.20 -10.80
N PHE A 461 -33.19 -14.09 -10.94
CA PHE A 461 -33.23 -15.42 -10.35
C PHE A 461 -31.90 -15.74 -9.65
N GLY A 462 -31.94 -16.70 -8.74
CA GLY A 462 -30.76 -17.26 -8.07
C GLY A 462 -30.83 -18.78 -8.05
N THR A 463 -29.67 -19.42 -8.08
CA THR A 463 -29.55 -20.87 -8.02
C THR A 463 -28.54 -21.28 -6.95
N GLY A 464 -28.74 -22.44 -6.34
CA GLY A 464 -27.87 -22.92 -5.28
C GLY A 464 -28.45 -24.11 -4.52
N ARG A 465 -27.70 -24.62 -3.56
CA ARG A 465 -28.14 -25.72 -2.70
C ARG A 465 -28.65 -25.19 -1.37
N CYS A 466 -29.78 -25.72 -0.90
CA CYS A 466 -30.32 -25.49 0.43
C CYS A 466 -30.65 -26.85 1.04
N ASP A 467 -30.05 -27.17 2.18
CA ASP A 467 -30.15 -28.47 2.86
C ASP A 467 -29.85 -29.65 1.92
N GLY A 468 -28.78 -29.51 1.12
CA GLY A 468 -28.36 -30.49 0.12
C GLY A 468 -29.19 -30.48 -1.17
N GLN A 469 -30.40 -29.91 -1.17
CA GLN A 469 -31.29 -29.87 -2.34
C GLN A 469 -30.93 -28.72 -3.28
N LEU A 470 -30.76 -29.01 -4.56
CA LEU A 470 -30.57 -27.99 -5.59
C LEU A 470 -31.89 -27.24 -5.84
N LEU A 471 -31.87 -25.92 -5.82
CA LEU A 471 -33.05 -25.07 -5.97
C LEU A 471 -32.79 -23.91 -6.93
N VAL A 472 -33.86 -23.48 -7.60
CA VAL A 472 -33.94 -22.29 -8.45
C VAL A 472 -34.99 -21.37 -7.86
N VAL A 473 -34.59 -20.17 -7.44
CA VAL A 473 -35.49 -19.15 -6.88
C VAL A 473 -35.65 -18.04 -7.89
N LEU A 474 -36.88 -17.81 -8.34
CA LEU A 474 -37.21 -16.68 -9.22
C LEU A 474 -37.97 -15.60 -8.44
N MET A 475 -37.62 -14.34 -8.67
CA MET A 475 -38.24 -13.18 -8.05
C MET A 475 -39.08 -12.40 -9.06
N LYS A 476 -40.31 -12.03 -8.68
CA LYS A 476 -41.17 -11.11 -9.43
C LYS A 476 -41.60 -9.95 -8.55
N LEU A 477 -41.43 -8.74 -9.05
CA LEU A 477 -41.95 -7.54 -8.39
C LEU A 477 -43.42 -7.34 -8.74
N LYS A 478 -44.27 -7.13 -7.74
CA LYS A 478 -45.67 -6.72 -7.91
C LYS A 478 -45.98 -5.57 -6.95
N GLY A 479 -46.13 -4.35 -7.48
CA GLY A 479 -46.15 -3.14 -6.65
C GLY A 479 -44.82 -3.00 -5.91
N LEU A 480 -44.88 -2.81 -4.59
CA LEU A 480 -43.70 -2.71 -3.72
C LEU A 480 -43.31 -4.05 -3.05
N LYS A 481 -43.94 -5.16 -3.44
CA LYS A 481 -43.73 -6.48 -2.83
C LYS A 481 -42.98 -7.41 -3.77
N SER A 482 -42.00 -8.13 -3.23
CA SER A 482 -41.25 -9.16 -3.95
C SER A 482 -41.89 -10.53 -3.75
N PHE A 483 -42.28 -11.19 -4.84
CA PHE A 483 -42.85 -12.54 -4.82
C PHE A 483 -41.83 -13.57 -5.30
N PHE A 484 -41.64 -14.62 -4.52
CA PHE A 484 -40.66 -15.66 -4.77
C PHE A 484 -41.34 -16.97 -5.09
N LYS A 485 -40.83 -17.65 -6.12
CA LYS A 485 -41.18 -19.02 -6.44
C LYS A 485 -39.91 -19.86 -6.41
N VAL A 486 -39.90 -20.85 -5.52
CA VAL A 486 -38.81 -21.79 -5.32
C VAL A 486 -39.14 -23.05 -6.10
N LEU A 487 -38.25 -23.42 -7.00
CA LEU A 487 -38.38 -24.55 -7.90
C LEU A 487 -37.25 -25.53 -7.64
N GLU A 488 -37.56 -26.80 -7.66
CA GLU A 488 -36.60 -27.88 -7.60
C GLU A 488 -36.42 -28.45 -9.02
N PRO A 489 -35.24 -28.32 -9.63
CA PRO A 489 -34.93 -28.96 -10.89
C PRO A 489 -34.77 -30.47 -10.68
N VAL A 490 -35.41 -31.26 -11.54
CA VAL A 490 -35.41 -32.72 -11.47
C VAL A 490 -35.08 -33.33 -12.82
N SER A 491 -34.23 -34.36 -12.83
CA SER A 491 -33.91 -35.13 -14.04
C SER A 491 -35.03 -36.12 -14.35
N LEU A 492 -35.72 -35.94 -15.48
CA LEU A 492 -36.73 -36.88 -15.96
C LEU A 492 -36.12 -38.14 -16.56
N ARG A 493 -34.82 -38.11 -16.88
CA ARG A 493 -34.08 -39.28 -17.37
C ARG A 493 -33.87 -40.30 -16.25
N GLU A 494 -33.54 -39.82 -15.06
CA GLU A 494 -33.32 -40.65 -13.87
C GLU A 494 -34.63 -41.02 -13.19
N ASN A 495 -35.58 -40.07 -13.13
CA ASN A 495 -36.85 -40.26 -12.42
C ASN A 495 -38.06 -39.91 -13.31
N PRO A 496 -38.42 -40.79 -14.27
CA PRO A 496 -39.47 -40.51 -15.26
C PRO A 496 -40.89 -40.45 -14.68
N LYS A 497 -41.13 -40.98 -13.47
CA LYS A 497 -42.46 -41.04 -12.81
C LYS A 497 -42.63 -40.02 -11.67
N ILE A 498 -41.95 -38.86 -11.73
CA ILE A 498 -42.06 -37.84 -10.69
C ILE A 498 -43.49 -37.28 -10.57
N LYS A 499 -43.98 -37.22 -9.34
CA LYS A 499 -45.27 -36.59 -8.99
C LYS A 499 -45.07 -35.13 -8.56
N GLY A 500 -46.08 -34.30 -8.79
CA GLY A 500 -46.14 -32.90 -8.33
C GLY A 500 -46.45 -31.90 -9.45
N LYS A 501 -46.47 -30.61 -9.10
CA LYS A 501 -46.68 -29.52 -10.07
C LYS A 501 -45.39 -29.24 -10.83
N LEU A 502 -45.23 -29.90 -11.97
CA LEU A 502 -44.06 -29.83 -12.83
C LEU A 502 -44.19 -28.78 -13.91
N LEU A 503 -43.17 -27.93 -14.03
CA LEU A 503 -42.98 -26.95 -15.09
C LEU A 503 -41.85 -27.42 -16.00
N CYS A 504 -41.78 -26.86 -17.21
CA CYS A 504 -40.70 -27.09 -18.17
C CYS A 504 -40.29 -28.56 -18.39
N GLN A 505 -41.23 -29.45 -18.69
CA GLN A 505 -41.02 -30.90 -18.77
C GLN A 505 -40.37 -31.39 -20.09
N ARG A 506 -39.61 -30.53 -20.79
CA ARG A 506 -38.92 -30.89 -22.05
C ARG A 506 -37.42 -31.07 -21.78
N ASN A 507 -36.68 -31.58 -22.77
CA ASN A 507 -35.22 -31.75 -22.73
C ASN A 507 -34.67 -32.75 -21.69
N GLY A 508 -35.54 -33.57 -21.11
CA GLY A 508 -35.15 -34.58 -20.13
C GLY A 508 -35.04 -34.07 -18.70
N PHE A 509 -35.52 -32.85 -18.41
CA PHE A 509 -35.66 -32.32 -17.06
C PHE A 509 -37.05 -31.71 -16.85
N ALA A 510 -37.38 -31.43 -15.59
CA ALA A 510 -38.53 -30.63 -15.20
C ALA A 510 -38.18 -29.75 -13.98
N LEU A 511 -39.02 -28.76 -13.70
CA LEU A 511 -38.92 -27.90 -12.52
C LEU A 511 -40.17 -28.10 -11.66
N ARG A 512 -40.01 -28.75 -10.51
CA ARG A 512 -41.09 -28.99 -9.55
C ARG A 512 -41.27 -27.76 -8.66
N LEU A 513 -42.51 -27.30 -8.50
CA LEU A 513 -42.80 -26.24 -7.54
C LEU A 513 -42.56 -26.75 -6.11
N PHE A 514 -41.61 -26.14 -5.41
CA PHE A 514 -41.25 -26.49 -4.03
C PHE A 514 -41.98 -25.60 -3.02
N LYS A 515 -41.87 -24.27 -3.17
CA LYS A 515 -42.47 -23.31 -2.24
C LYS A 515 -42.74 -21.96 -2.92
N GLU A 516 -43.69 -21.19 -2.39
CA GLU A 516 -43.91 -19.79 -2.73
C GLU A 516 -43.96 -18.95 -1.45
N PHE A 517 -43.39 -17.75 -1.49
CA PHE A 517 -43.44 -16.77 -0.39
C PHE A 517 -43.31 -15.36 -0.94
N TYR A 518 -43.52 -14.34 -0.10
CA TYR A 518 -43.33 -12.94 -0.47
C TYR A 518 -42.62 -12.15 0.63
N ILE A 519 -41.97 -11.06 0.24
CA ILE A 519 -41.36 -10.07 1.13
C ILE A 519 -42.05 -8.73 0.91
N GLY A 520 -42.33 -8.02 2.00
CA GLY A 520 -43.03 -6.73 2.01
C GLY A 520 -42.20 -5.53 1.52
N ALA A 521 -41.17 -5.77 0.71
CA ALA A 521 -40.29 -4.77 0.14
C ALA A 521 -39.76 -5.24 -1.22
N GLU A 522 -39.23 -4.32 -2.01
CA GLU A 522 -38.39 -4.66 -3.16
C GLU A 522 -37.13 -5.39 -2.68
N SER A 523 -36.71 -6.40 -3.42
CA SER A 523 -35.51 -7.17 -3.13
C SER A 523 -34.48 -6.99 -4.23
N TYR A 524 -33.22 -7.01 -3.84
CA TYR A 524 -32.08 -6.78 -4.74
C TYR A 524 -31.44 -8.07 -5.21
N SER A 525 -31.35 -9.08 -4.34
CA SER A 525 -30.79 -10.38 -4.67
C SER A 525 -31.26 -11.47 -3.69
N VAL A 526 -31.06 -12.72 -4.10
CA VAL A 526 -31.26 -13.91 -3.26
C VAL A 526 -29.98 -14.74 -3.27
N GLN A 527 -29.57 -15.23 -2.11
CA GLN A 527 -28.43 -16.15 -2.00
C GLN A 527 -28.73 -17.28 -1.03
N PHE A 528 -27.98 -18.37 -1.19
CA PHE A 528 -28.16 -19.61 -0.46
C PHE A 528 -27.12 -19.74 0.65
N LEU A 529 -27.59 -20.12 1.84
CA LEU A 529 -26.82 -20.62 2.96
C LEU A 529 -26.98 -22.15 3.00
N THR A 530 -26.22 -22.82 3.86
CA THR A 530 -26.24 -24.30 3.96
C THR A 530 -27.64 -24.87 4.18
N LYS A 531 -28.46 -24.26 5.04
CA LYS A 531 -29.81 -24.74 5.43
C LYS A 531 -30.94 -23.75 5.17
N LYS A 532 -30.60 -22.53 4.76
CA LYS A 532 -31.54 -21.41 4.62
C LYS A 532 -31.17 -20.64 3.37
N LEU A 533 -32.01 -19.70 2.96
CA LEU A 533 -31.62 -18.68 2.00
C LEU A 533 -31.79 -17.31 2.65
N TYR A 534 -31.14 -16.30 2.12
CA TYR A 534 -31.40 -14.93 2.53
C TYR A 534 -31.74 -14.07 1.32
N VAL A 535 -32.59 -13.08 1.56
CA VAL A 535 -32.97 -12.09 0.54
C VAL A 535 -32.47 -10.73 1.00
N VAL A 536 -31.81 -10.03 0.08
CA VAL A 536 -31.32 -8.67 0.31
C VAL A 536 -32.43 -7.69 -0.03
N CYS A 537 -32.74 -6.76 0.88
CA CYS A 537 -33.77 -5.73 0.70
C CYS A 537 -33.35 -4.42 1.41
N PRO A 538 -34.07 -3.30 1.24
CA PRO A 538 -33.73 -2.04 1.92
C PRO A 538 -33.61 -2.14 3.45
N LYS A 539 -34.28 -3.13 4.07
CA LYS A 539 -34.26 -3.35 5.53
C LYS A 539 -33.06 -4.15 6.03
N GLY A 540 -32.21 -4.65 5.13
CA GLY A 540 -31.10 -5.56 5.48
C GLY A 540 -31.22 -6.90 4.76
N PHE A 541 -31.09 -7.97 5.54
CA PHE A 541 -31.05 -9.36 5.08
C PHE A 541 -32.17 -10.16 5.73
N GLU A 542 -33.17 -10.56 4.93
CA GLU A 542 -34.29 -11.39 5.38
C GLU A 542 -33.88 -12.87 5.29
N ILE A 543 -33.71 -13.52 6.44
CA ILE A 543 -33.35 -14.94 6.52
C ILE A 543 -34.61 -15.80 6.35
N ILE A 544 -34.65 -16.59 5.29
CA ILE A 544 -35.80 -17.41 4.91
C ILE A 544 -35.52 -18.88 5.21
N ASN A 545 -36.34 -19.44 6.10
CA ASN A 545 -36.45 -20.87 6.30
C ASN A 545 -37.62 -21.41 5.45
N LEU A 546 -37.32 -22.22 4.42
CA LEU A 546 -38.32 -22.74 3.50
C LEU A 546 -39.31 -23.72 4.15
N GLU A 547 -38.88 -24.42 5.20
CA GLU A 547 -39.72 -25.36 5.97
C GLU A 547 -40.66 -24.60 6.93
N ALA A 548 -40.15 -23.51 7.52
CA ALA A 548 -40.84 -22.74 8.55
C ALA A 548 -40.82 -21.24 8.24
N LEU A 549 -41.56 -20.82 7.21
CA LEU A 549 -41.63 -19.40 6.77
C LEU A 549 -42.07 -18.41 7.86
N HIS A 550 -42.73 -18.88 8.92
CA HIS A 550 -43.16 -18.06 10.05
C HIS A 550 -42.02 -17.72 11.02
N LEU A 551 -40.86 -18.39 10.91
CA LEU A 551 -39.67 -18.15 11.73
C LEU A 551 -38.62 -17.27 11.04
N ASN A 552 -38.99 -16.64 9.92
CA ASN A 552 -38.09 -15.77 9.18
C ASN A 552 -37.77 -14.52 10.01
N LYS A 553 -36.50 -14.13 10.02
CA LYS A 553 -35.98 -12.99 10.79
C LYS A 553 -35.16 -12.09 9.87
N SER A 554 -35.33 -10.78 10.02
CA SER A 554 -34.45 -9.79 9.39
C SER A 554 -33.20 -9.59 10.25
N ILE A 555 -32.04 -9.51 9.61
CA ILE A 555 -30.75 -9.23 10.22
C ILE A 555 -30.08 -8.11 9.38
N PRO A 556 -29.44 -7.11 10.00
CA PRO A 556 -29.39 -6.83 11.43
C PRO A 556 -30.75 -6.36 11.97
N ASP A 557 -30.93 -6.40 13.29
CA ASP A 557 -32.09 -5.81 13.94
C ASP A 557 -31.88 -4.29 14.07
N LEU A 558 -32.33 -3.55 13.06
CA LEU A 558 -32.15 -2.09 12.99
C LEU A 558 -32.87 -1.31 14.12
N SER A 559 -33.68 -1.98 14.95
CA SER A 559 -34.28 -1.38 16.14
C SER A 559 -33.31 -1.31 17.34
N ASP A 560 -32.24 -2.11 17.34
CA ASP A 560 -31.18 -2.07 18.33
C ASP A 560 -30.18 -0.94 17.98
N GLU A 561 -30.48 0.28 18.42
CA GLU A 561 -29.62 1.44 18.18
C GLU A 561 -28.24 1.34 18.83
N ALA A 562 -28.11 0.58 19.93
CA ALA A 562 -26.84 0.41 20.62
C ALA A 562 -25.85 -0.36 19.74
N GLN A 563 -26.32 -1.39 19.02
CA GLN A 563 -25.48 -2.16 18.11
C GLN A 563 -25.40 -1.57 16.71
N PHE A 564 -26.48 -1.00 16.17
CA PHE A 564 -26.62 -0.67 14.75
C PHE A 564 -26.98 0.78 14.46
N GLY A 565 -26.96 1.68 15.45
CA GLY A 565 -27.29 3.09 15.26
C GLY A 565 -26.44 3.79 14.19
N PHE A 566 -25.21 3.31 13.95
CA PHE A 566 -24.34 3.82 12.89
C PHE A 566 -24.87 3.57 11.47
N ILE A 567 -25.72 2.56 11.26
CA ILE A 567 -26.36 2.26 9.97
C ILE A 567 -27.46 3.30 9.70
N ASN A 568 -28.32 3.54 10.69
CA ASN A 568 -29.46 4.47 10.57
C ASN A 568 -29.03 5.93 10.40
N ARG A 569 -27.81 6.28 10.84
CA ARG A 569 -27.24 7.64 10.70
C ARG A 569 -26.69 7.94 9.31
N ARG A 570 -26.52 6.93 8.45
CA ARG A 570 -25.91 7.08 7.12
C ARG A 570 -26.98 7.04 6.02
N GLU A 571 -27.02 8.10 5.21
CA GLU A 571 -27.91 8.17 4.05
C GLU A 571 -27.48 7.18 2.95
N GLU A 572 -28.44 6.69 2.15
CA GLU A 572 -28.22 5.79 1.00
C GLU A 572 -27.52 4.45 1.32
N CYS A 573 -27.48 4.05 2.59
CA CYS A 573 -26.92 2.79 3.03
C CYS A 573 -27.79 1.61 2.57
N ARG A 574 -27.34 0.86 1.56
CA ARG A 574 -27.98 -0.37 1.07
C ARG A 574 -27.10 -1.61 1.34
N PRO A 575 -27.71 -2.72 1.77
CA PRO A 575 -27.01 -3.99 1.88
C PRO A 575 -26.62 -4.52 0.49
N LEU A 576 -25.42 -5.10 0.38
CA LEU A 576 -24.89 -5.70 -0.84
C LEU A 576 -24.93 -7.23 -0.77
N ALA A 577 -24.28 -7.80 0.24
CA ALA A 577 -24.18 -9.25 0.42
C ALA A 577 -23.87 -9.59 1.88
N MET A 578 -24.15 -10.85 2.23
CA MET A 578 -23.79 -11.45 3.51
C MET A 578 -22.99 -12.72 3.21
N PHE A 579 -21.80 -12.82 3.76
CA PHE A 579 -20.93 -13.98 3.53
C PHE A 579 -20.71 -14.76 4.83
N PRO A 580 -20.93 -16.08 4.86
CA PRO A 580 -20.46 -16.91 5.97
C PRO A 580 -18.93 -16.92 5.95
N LEU A 581 -18.28 -16.59 7.07
CA LEU A 581 -16.82 -16.65 7.19
C LEU A 581 -16.39 -18.01 7.74
N ASP A 582 -17.00 -18.41 8.85
CA ASP A 582 -16.77 -19.70 9.50
C ASP A 582 -18.11 -20.34 9.90
N THR A 583 -18.10 -21.26 10.87
CA THR A 583 -19.32 -21.88 11.35
C THR A 583 -20.19 -20.96 12.17
N GLU A 584 -19.71 -19.86 12.75
CA GLU A 584 -20.42 -19.02 13.74
C GLU A 584 -20.61 -17.55 13.31
N GLU A 585 -19.77 -17.04 12.41
CA GLU A 585 -19.71 -15.64 12.00
C GLU A 585 -20.12 -15.41 10.54
N PHE A 586 -20.78 -14.27 10.32
CA PHE A 586 -21.14 -13.71 9.02
C PHE A 586 -20.55 -12.33 8.85
N LEU A 587 -20.07 -12.02 7.65
CA LEU A 587 -19.68 -10.69 7.24
C LEU A 587 -20.82 -10.02 6.47
N LEU A 588 -21.35 -8.92 6.99
CA LEU A 588 -22.37 -8.13 6.32
C LEU A 588 -21.73 -6.95 5.62
N CYS A 589 -22.03 -6.80 4.33
CA CYS A 589 -21.42 -5.79 3.48
C CYS A 589 -22.47 -4.79 2.99
N TYR A 590 -22.18 -3.50 3.18
CA TYR A 590 -23.01 -2.39 2.70
C TYR A 590 -22.25 -1.60 1.64
N ASN A 591 -22.98 -0.90 0.76
CA ASN A 591 -22.38 -0.11 -0.34
C ASN A 591 -21.72 1.19 0.14
N VAL A 592 -22.22 1.75 1.24
CA VAL A 592 -21.70 2.98 1.81
C VAL A 592 -20.85 2.58 3.01
N GLU A 593 -19.57 2.88 2.87
CA GLU A 593 -18.60 3.04 3.96
C GLU A 593 -18.18 1.81 4.74
N PHE A 594 -18.91 0.70 4.82
CA PHE A 594 -18.50 -0.37 5.75
C PHE A 594 -18.97 -1.81 5.51
N ALA A 595 -18.27 -2.73 6.17
CA ALA A 595 -18.73 -4.08 6.52
C ALA A 595 -18.45 -4.40 8.00
N PHE A 596 -19.19 -5.34 8.58
CA PHE A 596 -19.02 -5.77 9.97
C PHE A 596 -19.43 -7.23 10.20
N HIS A 597 -18.92 -7.80 11.28
CA HIS A 597 -19.13 -9.19 11.67
C HIS A 597 -20.34 -9.36 12.59
N LEU A 598 -21.13 -10.40 12.33
CA LEU A 598 -22.27 -10.83 13.13
C LEU A 598 -22.18 -12.31 13.48
N ASP A 599 -22.70 -12.68 14.65
CA ASP A 599 -22.95 -14.08 15.00
C ASP A 599 -24.26 -14.60 14.37
N LYS A 600 -24.53 -15.90 14.53
CA LYS A 600 -25.81 -16.53 14.15
C LYS A 600 -27.05 -15.96 14.84
N LEU A 601 -26.90 -15.32 15.99
CA LEU A 601 -28.00 -14.71 16.75
C LEU A 601 -28.34 -13.31 16.21
N GLY A 602 -27.46 -12.73 15.39
CA GLY A 602 -27.56 -11.41 14.79
C GLY A 602 -26.92 -10.30 15.63
N ARG A 603 -25.97 -10.63 16.51
CA ARG A 603 -25.23 -9.68 17.37
C ARG A 603 -23.83 -9.42 16.81
N ARG A 604 -23.32 -8.20 16.99
CA ARG A 604 -21.96 -7.85 16.56
C ARG A 604 -20.92 -8.57 17.41
N THR A 605 -20.09 -9.39 16.77
CA THR A 605 -18.99 -10.09 17.45
C THR A 605 -17.79 -9.19 17.70
N ARG A 606 -17.58 -8.19 16.83
CA ARG A 606 -16.45 -7.26 16.87
C ARG A 606 -16.96 -5.80 16.88
N PRO A 607 -17.44 -5.27 18.03
CA PRO A 607 -18.07 -3.95 18.08
C PRO A 607 -17.13 -2.79 17.73
N ASN A 608 -15.84 -2.94 18.00
CA ASN A 608 -14.81 -1.93 17.72
C ASN A 608 -14.21 -2.03 16.32
N LEU A 609 -14.52 -3.12 15.59
CA LEU A 609 -14.03 -3.32 14.23
C LEU A 609 -15.16 -3.03 13.25
N LEU A 610 -15.00 -1.95 12.50
CA LEU A 610 -15.81 -1.63 11.34
C LEU A 610 -14.88 -1.60 10.13
N ILE A 611 -15.06 -2.52 9.19
CA ILE A 611 -14.25 -2.55 7.98
C ILE A 611 -14.68 -1.40 7.11
N GLU A 612 -13.95 -0.29 7.12
CA GLU A 612 -14.35 0.86 6.31
C GLU A 612 -13.85 0.78 4.88
N TRP A 613 -14.76 0.85 3.90
CA TRP A 613 -14.41 0.89 2.49
C TRP A 613 -13.65 2.18 2.14
N GLU A 614 -12.60 2.07 1.33
CA GLU A 614 -11.97 3.26 0.71
C GLU A 614 -12.86 3.82 -0.38
N GLY A 615 -13.64 2.96 -1.05
CA GLY A 615 -14.52 3.33 -2.16
C GLY A 615 -16.00 3.32 -1.81
N ARG A 616 -16.83 3.38 -2.85
CA ARG A 616 -18.27 3.10 -2.80
C ARG A 616 -18.56 1.85 -3.62
N PRO A 617 -18.45 0.64 -3.05
CA PRO A 617 -18.65 -0.57 -3.81
C PRO A 617 -20.09 -0.72 -4.30
N ASN A 618 -20.23 -1.11 -5.57
CA ASN A 618 -21.52 -1.48 -6.17
C ASN A 618 -21.85 -2.96 -5.99
N SER A 619 -20.82 -3.78 -5.83
CA SER A 619 -20.92 -5.21 -5.64
C SER A 619 -19.73 -5.71 -4.85
N VAL A 620 -19.92 -6.82 -4.14
CA VAL A 620 -18.87 -7.49 -3.38
C VAL A 620 -18.84 -8.98 -3.74
N ALA A 621 -17.66 -9.58 -3.70
CA ALA A 621 -17.46 -11.01 -3.84
C ALA A 621 -16.56 -11.50 -2.70
N LEU A 622 -16.78 -12.73 -2.25
CA LEU A 622 -15.87 -13.43 -1.35
C LEU A 622 -15.11 -14.48 -2.17
N HIS A 623 -13.78 -14.48 -2.06
CA HIS A 623 -12.92 -15.48 -2.67
C HIS A 623 -11.85 -15.92 -1.67
N GLY A 624 -11.94 -17.17 -1.20
CA GLY A 624 -11.15 -17.63 -0.07
C GLY A 624 -11.39 -16.77 1.17
N GLN A 625 -10.31 -16.30 1.78
CA GLN A 625 -10.33 -15.40 2.95
C GLN A 625 -10.43 -13.90 2.61
N TYR A 626 -10.60 -13.56 1.33
CA TYR A 626 -10.56 -12.19 0.86
C TYR A 626 -11.93 -11.71 0.39
N ILE A 627 -12.33 -10.54 0.89
CA ILE A 627 -13.47 -9.82 0.35
C ILE A 627 -12.99 -8.82 -0.70
N ILE A 628 -13.68 -8.83 -1.84
CA ILE A 628 -13.36 -8.04 -3.02
C ILE A 628 -14.52 -7.09 -3.25
N ALA A 629 -14.28 -5.80 -3.04
CA ALA A 629 -15.28 -4.76 -3.18
C ALA A 629 -15.05 -4.00 -4.49
N PHE A 630 -16.01 -4.08 -5.40
CA PHE A 630 -15.93 -3.48 -6.74
C PHE A 630 -16.54 -2.08 -6.73
N GLY A 631 -15.70 -1.06 -6.80
CA GLY A 631 -16.10 0.31 -7.12
C GLY A 631 -16.04 0.58 -8.62
N ASN A 632 -16.34 1.81 -9.05
CA ASN A 632 -16.28 2.17 -10.48
C ASN A 632 -14.84 2.29 -11.00
N PHE A 633 -13.92 2.85 -10.18
CA PHE A 633 -12.55 3.21 -10.59
C PHE A 633 -11.47 2.31 -10.01
N PHE A 634 -11.81 1.51 -9.02
CA PHE A 634 -10.92 0.51 -8.45
C PHE A 634 -11.75 -0.55 -7.77
N MET A 635 -11.10 -1.67 -7.54
CA MET A 635 -11.56 -2.70 -6.62
C MET A 635 -10.57 -2.80 -5.48
N GLU A 636 -11.09 -2.83 -4.26
CA GLU A 636 -10.29 -3.02 -3.05
C GLU A 636 -10.44 -4.46 -2.56
N ILE A 637 -9.33 -5.06 -2.17
CA ILE A 637 -9.23 -6.43 -1.70
C ILE A 637 -8.81 -6.36 -0.24
N ARG A 638 -9.67 -6.86 0.64
CA ARG A 638 -9.44 -6.84 2.08
C ARG A 638 -9.47 -8.25 2.65
N HIS A 639 -8.76 -8.47 3.74
CA HIS A 639 -8.91 -9.69 4.51
C HIS A 639 -10.29 -9.70 5.19
N ALA A 640 -11.09 -10.75 5.00
CA ALA A 640 -12.48 -10.78 5.43
C ALA A 640 -12.66 -10.74 6.96
N GLU A 641 -11.71 -11.31 7.71
CA GLU A 641 -11.74 -11.30 9.19
C GLU A 641 -11.16 -10.01 9.79
N SER A 642 -9.91 -9.64 9.47
CA SER A 642 -9.26 -8.45 10.06
C SER A 642 -9.74 -7.12 9.46
N GLY A 643 -10.27 -7.12 8.23
CA GLY A 643 -10.64 -5.90 7.52
C GLY A 643 -9.48 -5.11 6.92
N GLU A 644 -8.26 -5.62 7.05
CA GLU A 644 -7.05 -4.99 6.54
C GLU A 644 -7.10 -4.88 5.01
N LEU A 645 -6.73 -3.71 4.49
CA LEU A 645 -6.60 -3.47 3.05
C LEU A 645 -5.32 -4.11 2.54
N ILE A 646 -5.47 -5.18 1.75
CA ILE A 646 -4.35 -5.97 1.26
C ILE A 646 -3.87 -5.49 -0.11
N GLN A 647 -4.81 -5.20 -1.01
CA GLN A 647 -4.48 -4.82 -2.38
C GLN A 647 -5.56 -3.91 -2.97
N VAL A 648 -5.14 -2.91 -3.73
CA VAL A 648 -6.03 -2.08 -4.56
C VAL A 648 -5.67 -2.29 -6.02
N ILE A 649 -6.68 -2.59 -6.84
CA ILE A 649 -6.53 -2.74 -8.28
C ILE A 649 -7.34 -1.63 -8.96
N ASN A 650 -6.63 -0.71 -9.60
CA ASN A 650 -7.25 0.39 -10.33
C ASN A 650 -7.81 -0.06 -11.69
N GLY A 651 -8.92 0.55 -12.10
CA GLY A 651 -9.60 0.27 -13.36
C GLY A 651 -10.58 1.37 -13.75
N CYS A 652 -11.36 1.16 -14.79
CA CYS A 652 -12.42 2.08 -15.20
C CYS A 652 -13.70 1.31 -15.47
N ASN A 653 -14.82 1.82 -14.98
CA ASN A 653 -16.14 1.19 -15.05
C ASN A 653 -16.10 -0.32 -14.73
N LEU A 654 -15.41 -0.65 -13.63
CA LEU A 654 -15.29 -2.00 -13.13
C LEU A 654 -16.68 -2.52 -12.75
N GLN A 655 -17.05 -3.68 -13.28
CA GLN A 655 -18.31 -4.33 -12.92
C GLN A 655 -18.09 -5.82 -12.74
N TYR A 656 -18.49 -6.32 -11.57
CA TYR A 656 -18.54 -7.75 -11.29
C TYR A 656 -19.61 -8.44 -12.15
N LEU A 657 -19.25 -9.53 -12.80
CA LEU A 657 -20.11 -10.23 -13.77
C LEU A 657 -20.71 -11.53 -13.25
N ASN A 658 -20.70 -11.70 -11.93
CA ASN A 658 -21.36 -12.76 -11.14
C ASN A 658 -21.21 -14.17 -11.76
N PRO A 659 -20.31 -15.04 -11.27
CA PRO A 659 -19.99 -16.33 -11.89
C PRO A 659 -21.09 -17.39 -11.76
N GLY A 660 -22.25 -17.02 -11.21
CA GLY A 660 -23.33 -17.94 -10.93
C GLY A 660 -23.00 -18.90 -9.79
N THR A 661 -23.41 -20.16 -9.90
CA THR A 661 -23.16 -21.22 -8.89
C THR A 661 -21.68 -21.48 -8.58
N HIS A 662 -20.77 -21.09 -9.49
CA HIS A 662 -19.33 -21.27 -9.35
C HIS A 662 -18.67 -20.08 -8.64
N LYS A 663 -18.83 -19.98 -7.32
CA LYS A 663 -18.31 -18.88 -6.49
C LYS A 663 -16.77 -18.80 -6.44
N ASP A 664 -16.06 -19.82 -6.90
CA ASP A 664 -14.60 -19.91 -6.82
C ASP A 664 -13.86 -19.11 -7.90
N SER A 665 -14.57 -18.41 -8.79
CA SER A 665 -13.93 -17.61 -9.84
C SER A 665 -14.58 -16.24 -9.96
N VAL A 666 -13.77 -15.19 -9.87
CA VAL A 666 -14.27 -13.81 -9.87
C VAL A 666 -14.04 -13.21 -11.24
N TYR A 667 -15.12 -13.16 -12.03
CA TYR A 667 -15.13 -12.52 -13.35
C TYR A 667 -15.66 -11.09 -13.25
N PHE A 668 -15.01 -10.19 -13.97
CA PHE A 668 -15.39 -8.79 -14.03
C PHE A 668 -15.07 -8.20 -15.39
N ARG A 669 -15.76 -7.12 -15.75
CA ARG A 669 -15.39 -6.30 -16.90
C ARG A 669 -14.73 -5.02 -16.44
N MET A 670 -13.85 -4.51 -17.30
CA MET A 670 -13.22 -3.21 -17.16
C MET A 670 -13.23 -2.51 -18.52
N GLU A 671 -13.47 -1.22 -18.51
CA GLU A 671 -13.34 -0.35 -19.68
C GLU A 671 -11.89 0.08 -19.88
N SER A 672 -11.42 0.00 -21.12
CA SER A 672 -10.12 0.51 -21.50
C SER A 672 -10.16 2.03 -21.67
N LEU A 673 -9.22 2.71 -21.00
CA LEU A 673 -9.03 4.16 -21.10
C LEU A 673 -8.67 4.64 -22.51
N ARG A 674 -8.18 3.77 -23.40
CA ARG A 674 -7.67 4.18 -24.72
C ARG A 674 -8.75 4.21 -25.80
N ASN A 675 -9.64 3.23 -25.79
CA ASN A 675 -10.61 2.99 -26.85
C ASN A 675 -12.05 2.83 -26.34
N HIS A 676 -12.28 2.97 -25.03
CA HIS A 676 -13.60 2.80 -24.40
C HIS A 676 -14.24 1.42 -24.67
N GLU A 677 -13.43 0.43 -25.04
CA GLU A 677 -13.88 -0.94 -25.19
C GLU A 677 -13.92 -1.65 -23.84
N HIS A 678 -14.88 -2.56 -23.69
CA HIS A 678 -15.01 -3.40 -22.51
C HIS A 678 -14.31 -4.74 -22.72
N TYR A 679 -13.41 -5.07 -21.80
CA TYR A 679 -12.69 -6.33 -21.78
C TYR A 679 -13.16 -7.17 -20.59
N LEU A 680 -13.15 -8.49 -20.79
CA LEU A 680 -13.53 -9.47 -19.78
C LEU A 680 -12.27 -10.01 -19.09
N PHE A 681 -12.29 -9.97 -17.77
CA PHE A 681 -11.18 -10.38 -16.92
C PHE A 681 -11.62 -11.37 -15.85
N ARG A 682 -10.64 -12.11 -15.33
CA ARG A 682 -10.76 -12.99 -14.18
C ARG A 682 -9.66 -12.65 -13.18
N LEU A 683 -9.98 -12.68 -11.90
CA LEU A 683 -8.98 -12.65 -10.84
C LEU A 683 -8.44 -14.05 -10.61
N ILE A 684 -7.12 -14.18 -10.60
CA ILE A 684 -6.40 -15.42 -10.29
C ILE A 684 -5.56 -15.17 -9.06
N THR A 685 -5.50 -16.14 -8.15
CA THR A 685 -4.59 -16.10 -7.00
C THR A 685 -3.15 -16.29 -7.47
N SER A 686 -2.23 -15.46 -7.02
CA SER A 686 -0.82 -15.53 -7.42
C SER A 686 -0.17 -16.81 -6.90
N THR A 687 0.61 -17.47 -7.76
CA THR A 687 1.24 -18.77 -7.49
C THR A 687 2.28 -18.74 -6.36
N SER A 688 2.71 -17.56 -5.90
CA SER A 688 3.62 -17.42 -4.75
C SER A 688 2.98 -17.76 -3.40
N THR A 689 1.64 -17.85 -3.31
CA THR A 689 0.92 -18.21 -2.08
C THR A 689 0.44 -19.68 -2.05
N GLN A 690 0.60 -20.42 -3.14
CA GLN A 690 0.23 -21.84 -3.19
C GLN A 690 1.19 -22.74 -2.39
N GLY A 691 2.33 -22.23 -1.92
CA GLY A 691 3.31 -22.97 -1.13
C GLY A 691 2.87 -23.33 0.29
N GLU A 692 1.91 -22.61 0.88
CA GLU A 692 1.49 -22.85 2.27
C GLU A 692 0.11 -23.51 2.41
N THR A 693 -0.70 -23.53 1.35
CA THR A 693 -2.07 -24.10 1.39
C THR A 693 -2.23 -25.42 0.64
N SER A 694 -1.23 -25.87 -0.12
CA SER A 694 -1.28 -27.12 -0.89
C SER A 694 -1.05 -28.39 -0.06
N LEU A 695 -0.52 -28.28 1.17
CA LEU A 695 -0.22 -29.44 2.02
C LEU A 695 -1.42 -30.02 2.80
N THR A 696 -2.57 -29.33 2.84
CA THR A 696 -3.75 -29.80 3.60
C THR A 696 -4.91 -30.30 2.73
N ALA A 697 -4.96 -29.97 1.45
CA ALA A 697 -6.05 -30.40 0.55
C ALA A 697 -5.75 -31.70 -0.21
N GLU A 698 -4.48 -32.00 -0.53
CA GLU A 698 -4.12 -33.22 -1.28
C GLU A 698 -3.99 -34.49 -0.41
N SER A 699 -4.00 -34.36 0.92
CA SER A 699 -3.90 -35.51 1.84
C SER A 699 -5.24 -36.15 2.22
N LEU A 700 -6.38 -35.57 1.81
CA LEU A 700 -7.73 -36.07 2.17
C LEU A 700 -8.43 -36.91 1.08
N TYR A 701 -7.79 -37.17 -0.07
CA TYR A 701 -8.39 -37.93 -1.19
C TYR A 701 -7.70 -39.27 -1.51
N LYS A 702 -6.85 -39.81 -0.62
CA LYS A 702 -6.14 -41.08 -0.86
C LYS A 702 -6.35 -42.20 0.16
N SER A 703 -7.42 -42.17 0.96
CA SER A 703 -7.72 -43.29 1.88
C SER A 703 -9.17 -43.75 1.87
N THR A 704 -9.72 -44.11 0.72
CA THR A 704 -10.84 -45.07 0.63
C THR A 704 -10.71 -45.84 -0.68
N GLY A 705 -9.95 -46.93 -0.62
CA GLY A 705 -9.69 -47.82 -1.74
C GLY A 705 -8.93 -49.06 -1.29
N ALA A 706 -9.59 -49.90 -0.49
CA ALA A 706 -9.35 -51.33 -0.32
C ALA A 706 -10.64 -51.96 0.19
#